data_AF-A0AAW9JR62-F1
#
_entry.id   AF-A0AAW9JR62-F1
#
_cell.length_a   1.000
_cell.length_b   1.000
_cell.length_c   1.000
_cell.angle_alpha   90.00
_cell.angle_beta   90.00
_cell.angle_gamma   90.00
#
_symmetry.space_group_name_H-M   'P 1'
#
loop_
_entity.id
_entity.type
_entity.pdbx_description
1 polymer ?
#
loop_
_entity_poly.entity_id
_entity_poly.type
_entity_poly.pdbx_seq_one_letter_code
_entity_poly.pdbx_strand_id
1 'polypeptide(L)'
;MTNKTSLKKYFNLLLVLILTLPLLLPIEGHADTNRANSDVLGSQNWQGTTVTDQNGNDVTDLNTSFIGLAKYEAATNRYEFFDAATGLSRGDSGIYFLTQDQKKRVLISQTRNYNVVVDILTLNNELFTYRRMGKLADGSEGLVDVAHIPYQGTLDFTTPLTDLVTETGEIDKSKSGRDILADTKWQGTVVYDENGLDVSAYNGGFLGLARYEASTNRYEFFDKVSGQTRGDYGYYDVIRENKIRTHVSLGMNYAAAFELTEINSQRFTYTRMGKNAEGADIKVTVEHEPYLGEYPLNFTFGETNPEPEIPEIEKPEESKPGQDLLGSTNWQGTTVTDQNGNDVTALNAGFIGLARYDATTNRYEFYDAATGLSRGDSGIYFLTQDQKKRVLISQTRNYNVVVDILTLNTDLFTYQRMGKLLDGSEGLVDVAHVPYAGELEFTTPLSELVTETGTIDQNLPGRDILANTKWQGTVVYDENGQDVSVYNSSFLGLARYEATSNRYEFFDKATGQPRGDFGYYDVLRGNKLRAHVSLGMNYAAAFELTELNNQRFTYSRMGKNAQGEDIKVTVEHEPYQGEFALDFNFGQPIPVPEVPEVPETILPPTETPETTVPETQLPKVEQLTNDPKQKPATDAAIFPKLESGSTDASDFPQTGEKDSNLPILLGFISTLLGTIGFAYRKFR
;
A
#
# COMPACT_ATOMS: atom_id res chain seq x y z
N MET A 1 -60.39 62.47 -32.84
CA MET A 1 -59.52 62.55 -31.66
C MET A 1 -59.06 61.12 -31.35
N THR A 2 -58.01 60.66 -32.04
CA THR A 2 -56.58 60.66 -31.62
C THR A 2 -56.19 59.44 -30.75
N ASN A 3 -55.56 58.47 -31.41
CA ASN A 3 -54.64 57.43 -30.93
C ASN A 3 -55.09 56.49 -29.79
N LYS A 4 -55.70 55.35 -30.16
CA LYS A 4 -55.67 54.09 -29.39
C LYS A 4 -55.03 52.98 -30.23
N THR A 5 -53.72 53.08 -30.48
CA THR A 5 -53.04 52.25 -31.50
C THR A 5 -51.63 51.77 -31.11
N SER A 6 -51.36 51.48 -29.83
CA SER A 6 -50.03 51.03 -29.38
C SER A 6 -49.99 49.98 -28.25
N LEU A 7 -50.99 49.08 -28.15
CA LEU A 7 -51.00 48.02 -27.11
C LEU A 7 -51.13 46.57 -27.62
N LYS A 8 -51.51 46.34 -28.89
CA LYS A 8 -51.65 44.98 -29.47
C LYS A 8 -50.41 44.46 -30.22
N LYS A 9 -49.37 45.27 -30.45
CA LYS A 9 -48.13 44.80 -31.11
C LYS A 9 -47.08 44.23 -30.15
N TYR A 10 -47.07 44.63 -28.88
CA TYR A 10 -46.12 44.11 -27.90
C TYR A 10 -46.53 42.76 -27.30
N PHE A 11 -47.83 42.49 -27.15
CA PHE A 11 -48.33 41.24 -26.56
C PHE A 11 -47.99 40.00 -27.40
N ASN A 12 -48.10 40.10 -28.73
CA ASN A 12 -47.75 39.00 -29.64
C ASN A 12 -46.24 38.86 -29.88
N LEU A 13 -45.41 39.86 -29.54
CA LEU A 13 -43.96 39.72 -29.62
C LEU A 13 -43.40 39.01 -28.38
N LEU A 14 -43.98 39.29 -27.20
CA LEU A 14 -43.59 38.63 -25.95
C LEU A 14 -43.97 37.15 -25.93
N LEU A 15 -45.13 36.77 -26.48
CA LEU A 15 -45.61 35.38 -26.48
C LEU A 15 -44.83 34.46 -27.44
N VAL A 16 -44.19 35.00 -28.47
CA VAL A 16 -43.36 34.22 -29.41
C VAL A 16 -41.93 34.05 -28.89
N LEU A 17 -41.40 35.01 -28.12
CA LEU A 17 -40.04 34.95 -27.57
C LEU A 17 -39.89 33.92 -26.42
N ILE A 18 -41.00 33.48 -25.82
CA ILE A 18 -41.02 32.50 -24.72
C ILE A 18 -41.11 31.05 -25.24
N LEU A 19 -41.36 30.85 -26.54
CA LEU A 19 -41.56 29.53 -27.16
C LEU A 19 -40.37 29.03 -28.01
N THR A 20 -39.23 29.73 -27.98
CA THR A 20 -37.99 29.31 -28.67
C THR A 20 -36.72 29.46 -27.82
N LEU A 21 -36.84 29.60 -26.50
CA LEU A 21 -35.73 29.19 -25.62
C LEU A 21 -35.84 27.67 -25.45
N PRO A 22 -34.81 26.88 -25.77
CA PRO A 22 -34.70 25.57 -25.14
C PRO A 22 -34.52 25.83 -23.64
N LEU A 23 -35.47 25.37 -22.82
CA LEU A 23 -35.15 25.18 -21.41
C LEU A 23 -34.13 24.06 -21.34
N LEU A 24 -32.85 24.43 -21.24
CA LEU A 24 -31.88 23.64 -20.49
C LEU A 24 -32.30 23.73 -19.01
N LEU A 25 -33.36 22.98 -18.68
CA LEU A 25 -33.32 22.26 -17.42
C LEU A 25 -32.06 21.39 -17.49
N PRO A 26 -31.15 21.43 -16.49
CA PRO A 26 -30.19 20.35 -16.37
C PRO A 26 -31.02 19.07 -16.26
N ILE A 27 -30.78 18.11 -17.15
CA ILE A 27 -31.22 16.75 -16.89
C ILE A 27 -30.37 16.30 -15.72
N GLU A 28 -31.00 16.09 -14.57
CA GLU A 28 -30.35 15.65 -13.33
C GLU A 28 -29.99 14.15 -13.47
N GLY A 29 -29.04 13.87 -14.37
CA GLY A 29 -28.30 12.62 -14.38
C GLY A 29 -27.55 12.47 -13.06
N HIS A 30 -27.39 11.23 -12.60
CA HIS A 30 -26.93 10.96 -11.24
C HIS A 30 -25.59 11.66 -10.96
N ALA A 31 -25.57 12.51 -9.93
CA ALA A 31 -24.37 13.24 -9.56
C ALA A 31 -23.33 12.27 -9.00
N ASP A 32 -22.21 12.11 -9.72
CA ASP A 32 -21.08 11.30 -9.28
C ASP A 32 -20.55 11.87 -7.95
N THR A 33 -20.70 11.13 -6.86
CA THR A 33 -20.61 11.67 -5.49
C THR A 33 -19.22 12.17 -5.11
N ASN A 34 -18.20 11.77 -5.87
CA ASN A 34 -16.81 12.18 -5.70
C ASN A 34 -16.30 13.17 -6.79
N ARG A 35 -17.20 13.87 -7.50
CA ARG A 35 -16.77 14.74 -8.63
C ARG A 35 -15.91 15.95 -8.25
N ALA A 36 -15.88 16.34 -6.97
CA ALA A 36 -15.26 17.57 -6.45
C ALA A 36 -13.86 17.89 -7.03
N ASN A 37 -12.92 16.94 -7.02
CA ASN A 37 -11.56 17.18 -7.51
C ASN A 37 -11.49 17.31 -9.05
N SER A 38 -12.37 16.63 -9.78
CA SER A 38 -12.49 16.80 -11.23
C SER A 38 -13.07 18.17 -11.56
N ASP A 39 -14.03 18.66 -10.76
CA ASP A 39 -14.56 20.02 -10.87
C ASP A 39 -13.53 21.09 -10.48
N VAL A 40 -12.68 20.87 -9.47
CA VAL A 40 -11.53 21.74 -9.17
C VAL A 40 -10.60 21.85 -10.39
N LEU A 41 -10.19 20.71 -10.98
CA LEU A 41 -9.36 20.73 -12.20
C LEU A 41 -10.04 21.44 -13.37
N GLY A 42 -11.34 21.22 -13.58
CA GLY A 42 -12.11 21.81 -14.69
C GLY A 42 -12.57 23.26 -14.49
N SER A 43 -12.54 23.77 -13.25
CA SER A 43 -13.02 25.12 -12.91
C SER A 43 -12.11 26.24 -13.44
N GLN A 44 -10.84 25.92 -13.69
CA GLN A 44 -9.79 26.88 -14.03
C GLN A 44 -8.74 26.28 -14.96
N ASN A 45 -7.99 27.15 -15.64
CA ASN A 45 -6.81 26.75 -16.39
C ASN A 45 -5.62 26.59 -15.43
N TRP A 46 -4.63 25.78 -15.80
CA TRP A 46 -3.46 25.48 -14.97
C TRP A 46 -2.16 25.83 -15.68
N GLN A 47 -1.14 26.20 -14.93
CA GLN A 47 0.23 26.40 -15.39
C GLN A 47 1.19 25.59 -14.51
N GLY A 48 1.98 24.71 -15.11
CA GLY A 48 3.09 24.05 -14.42
C GLY A 48 4.16 25.09 -14.04
N THR A 49 4.69 25.00 -12.81
CA THR A 49 5.65 25.97 -12.28
C THR A 49 7.04 25.38 -12.06
N THR A 50 7.10 24.26 -11.36
CA THR A 50 8.33 23.70 -10.79
C THR A 50 8.29 22.19 -10.78
N VAL A 51 9.45 21.57 -10.96
CA VAL A 51 9.66 20.13 -10.83
C VAL A 51 10.70 19.89 -9.74
N THR A 52 10.36 19.11 -8.74
CA THR A 52 11.21 18.87 -7.56
C THR A 52 11.51 17.38 -7.41
N ASP A 53 12.74 17.00 -7.10
CA ASP A 53 13.08 15.60 -6.81
C ASP A 53 12.76 15.19 -5.37
N GLN A 54 12.85 13.90 -5.05
CA GLN A 54 12.54 13.38 -3.71
C GLN A 54 13.50 13.88 -2.60
N ASN A 55 14.61 14.56 -2.95
CA ASN A 55 15.53 15.19 -2.00
C ASN A 55 15.22 16.69 -1.80
N GLY A 56 14.22 17.24 -2.51
CA GLY A 56 13.86 18.65 -2.46
C GLY A 56 14.65 19.54 -3.43
N ASN A 57 15.44 18.98 -4.36
CA ASN A 57 16.14 19.79 -5.36
C ASN A 57 15.18 20.29 -6.44
N ASP A 58 15.30 21.57 -6.83
CA ASP A 58 14.67 22.06 -8.06
C ASP A 58 15.39 21.45 -9.28
N VAL A 59 14.64 20.69 -10.08
CA VAL A 59 15.09 20.01 -11.29
C VAL A 59 14.27 20.46 -12.51
N THR A 60 13.62 21.63 -12.45
CA THR A 60 12.72 22.16 -13.48
C THR A 60 13.40 22.27 -14.85
N ASP A 61 14.63 22.77 -14.90
CA ASP A 61 15.42 22.90 -16.14
C ASP A 61 15.73 21.55 -16.81
N LEU A 62 15.80 20.46 -16.04
CA LEU A 62 16.00 19.10 -16.56
C LEU A 62 14.68 18.44 -17.01
N ASN A 63 13.54 19.02 -16.63
CA ASN A 63 12.20 18.47 -16.80
C ASN A 63 11.24 19.46 -17.51
N THR A 64 11.77 20.41 -18.29
CA THR A 64 10.99 21.46 -18.98
C THR A 64 9.89 20.92 -19.90
N SER A 65 9.97 19.65 -20.31
CA SER A 65 8.91 18.95 -21.06
C SER A 65 7.62 18.74 -20.27
N PHE A 66 7.67 18.75 -18.93
CA PHE A 66 6.50 18.66 -18.04
C PHE A 66 5.88 20.03 -17.76
N ILE A 67 6.57 21.13 -18.10
CA ILE A 67 6.08 22.50 -17.93
C ILE A 67 5.29 22.92 -19.17
N GLY A 68 4.10 23.46 -18.92
CA GLY A 68 3.11 23.86 -19.92
C GLY A 68 1.88 24.45 -19.24
N LEU A 69 0.88 24.81 -20.03
CA LEU A 69 -0.46 25.12 -19.52
C LEU A 69 -1.41 23.94 -19.79
N ALA A 70 -2.42 23.77 -18.96
CA ALA A 70 -3.44 22.73 -19.14
C ALA A 70 -4.85 23.31 -19.00
N LYS A 71 -5.75 22.85 -19.87
CA LYS A 71 -7.20 23.02 -19.74
C LYS A 71 -7.81 21.65 -19.47
N TYR A 72 -8.73 21.58 -18.50
CA TYR A 72 -9.57 20.42 -18.22
C TYR A 72 -11.05 20.79 -18.36
N GLU A 73 -11.90 19.81 -18.67
CA GLU A 73 -13.35 19.99 -18.81
C GLU A 73 -14.08 18.76 -18.24
N ALA A 74 -14.48 18.86 -16.96
CA ALA A 74 -15.10 17.77 -16.19
C ALA A 74 -16.49 17.36 -16.70
N ALA A 75 -17.16 18.20 -17.50
CA ALA A 75 -18.44 17.87 -18.12
C ALA A 75 -18.31 16.84 -19.25
N THR A 76 -17.12 16.72 -19.82
CA THR A 76 -16.85 15.91 -21.03
C THR A 76 -15.62 15.00 -20.88
N ASN A 77 -14.97 15.02 -19.72
CA ASN A 77 -13.73 14.30 -19.42
C ASN A 77 -12.58 14.62 -20.39
N ARG A 78 -12.43 15.90 -20.78
CA ARG A 78 -11.41 16.33 -21.78
C ARG A 78 -10.23 17.05 -21.15
N TYR A 79 -9.05 16.88 -21.74
CA TYR A 79 -7.90 17.74 -21.50
C TYR A 79 -7.28 18.25 -22.82
N GLU A 80 -6.59 19.38 -22.75
CA GLU A 80 -5.65 19.84 -23.78
C GLU A 80 -4.47 20.58 -23.13
N PHE A 81 -3.26 20.38 -23.67
CA PHE A 81 -2.04 21.05 -23.22
C PHE A 81 -1.57 22.14 -24.20
N PHE A 82 -1.12 23.26 -23.63
CA PHE A 82 -0.70 24.46 -24.34
C PHE A 82 0.73 24.84 -23.92
N ASP A 83 1.40 25.60 -24.77
CA ASP A 83 2.74 26.11 -24.52
C ASP A 83 2.72 27.26 -23.51
N ALA A 84 3.63 27.24 -22.53
CA ALA A 84 3.64 28.17 -21.41
C ALA A 84 4.03 29.61 -21.78
N ALA A 85 4.76 29.82 -22.89
CA ALA A 85 5.21 31.14 -23.32
C ALA A 85 4.24 31.81 -24.30
N THR A 86 3.50 31.02 -25.10
CA THR A 86 2.66 31.52 -26.19
C THR A 86 1.16 31.30 -26.00
N GLY A 87 0.74 30.42 -25.10
CA GLY A 87 -0.66 30.02 -24.93
C GLY A 87 -1.22 29.19 -26.09
N LEU A 88 -0.41 28.85 -27.10
CA LEU A 88 -0.83 28.05 -28.25
C LEU A 88 -0.89 26.56 -27.88
N SER A 89 -1.87 25.84 -28.43
CA SER A 89 -1.98 24.40 -28.22
C SER A 89 -0.72 23.66 -28.68
N ARG A 90 -0.31 22.67 -27.89
CA ARG A 90 0.76 21.73 -28.26
C ARG A 90 0.25 20.64 -29.21
N GLY A 91 -1.04 20.62 -29.57
CA GLY A 91 -1.66 19.51 -30.29
C GLY A 91 -1.65 18.22 -29.47
N ASP A 92 -1.81 18.35 -28.15
CA ASP A 92 -1.90 17.24 -27.21
C ASP A 92 -3.23 17.35 -26.46
N SER A 93 -4.20 16.55 -26.88
CA SER A 93 -5.55 16.57 -26.36
C SER A 93 -6.13 15.16 -26.32
N GLY A 94 -7.05 14.93 -25.40
CA GLY A 94 -7.73 13.65 -25.27
C GLY A 94 -8.58 13.57 -24.02
N ILE A 95 -8.65 12.36 -23.46
CA ILE A 95 -9.50 12.06 -22.31
C ILE A 95 -8.69 12.14 -21.01
N TYR A 96 -9.30 12.68 -19.96
CA TYR A 96 -8.83 12.54 -18.58
C TYR A 96 -9.94 12.05 -17.66
N PHE A 97 -9.54 11.35 -16.60
CA PHE A 97 -10.38 11.11 -15.44
C PHE A 97 -9.49 11.04 -14.19
N LEU A 98 -10.12 11.17 -13.03
CA LEU A 98 -9.51 10.86 -11.74
C LEU A 98 -10.04 9.50 -11.27
N THR A 99 -9.23 8.75 -10.54
CA THR A 99 -9.73 7.57 -9.81
C THR A 99 -10.67 8.03 -8.68
N GLN A 100 -11.68 7.23 -8.34
CA GLN A 100 -12.69 7.55 -7.33
C GLN A 100 -12.08 7.74 -5.92
N ASP A 101 -10.99 7.02 -5.61
CA ASP A 101 -10.17 7.23 -4.42
C ASP A 101 -9.36 8.55 -4.44
N GLN A 102 -9.46 9.34 -5.52
CA GLN A 102 -8.77 10.60 -5.81
C GLN A 102 -7.24 10.51 -5.88
N LYS A 103 -6.64 9.32 -5.77
CA LYS A 103 -5.18 9.19 -5.68
C LYS A 103 -4.47 9.34 -7.01
N LYS A 104 -5.15 9.17 -8.16
CA LYS A 104 -4.52 9.15 -9.49
C LYS A 104 -5.26 9.99 -10.52
N ARG A 105 -4.50 10.68 -11.37
CA ARG A 105 -4.99 11.26 -12.63
C ARG A 105 -4.57 10.37 -13.80
N VAL A 106 -5.55 9.98 -14.61
CA VAL A 106 -5.33 9.28 -15.89
C VAL A 106 -5.42 10.28 -17.04
N LEU A 107 -4.53 10.15 -18.03
CA LEU A 107 -4.53 10.87 -19.30
C LEU A 107 -4.41 9.87 -20.45
N ILE A 108 -5.27 10.02 -21.47
CA ILE A 108 -5.28 9.20 -22.68
C ILE A 108 -5.23 10.15 -23.88
N SER A 109 -4.04 10.32 -24.47
CA SER A 109 -3.82 11.27 -25.57
C SER A 109 -4.33 10.72 -26.88
N GLN A 110 -5.40 11.33 -27.39
CA GLN A 110 -6.01 10.95 -28.67
C GLN A 110 -5.24 11.51 -29.87
N THR A 111 -4.34 12.49 -29.66
CA THR A 111 -3.54 13.12 -30.72
C THR A 111 -2.06 12.76 -30.69
N ARG A 112 -1.52 12.23 -29.59
CA ARG A 112 -0.07 11.92 -29.44
C ARG A 112 0.27 10.47 -29.10
N ASN A 113 -0.68 9.55 -29.16
CA ASN A 113 -0.45 8.10 -29.00
C ASN A 113 0.37 7.75 -27.74
N TYR A 114 -0.07 8.29 -26.59
CA TYR A 114 0.46 7.91 -25.29
C TYR A 114 -0.66 7.93 -24.25
N ASN A 115 -0.43 7.20 -23.15
CA ASN A 115 -1.25 7.24 -21.96
C ASN A 115 -0.36 7.42 -20.73
N VAL A 116 -0.85 8.16 -19.74
CA VAL A 116 -0.12 8.47 -18.49
C VAL A 116 -1.05 8.28 -17.32
N VAL A 117 -0.56 7.60 -16.28
CA VAL A 117 -1.14 7.60 -14.94
C VAL A 117 -0.12 8.28 -14.02
N VAL A 118 -0.58 9.17 -13.14
CA VAL A 118 0.26 9.82 -12.12
C VAL A 118 -0.48 9.86 -10.79
N ASP A 119 0.26 9.68 -9.71
CA ASP A 119 -0.26 9.87 -8.36
C ASP A 119 -0.41 11.37 -8.06
N ILE A 120 -1.54 11.74 -7.46
CA ILE A 120 -1.86 13.11 -7.04
C ILE A 120 -1.36 13.28 -5.60
N LEU A 121 -0.53 14.29 -5.39
CA LEU A 121 0.02 14.65 -4.07
C LEU A 121 -0.76 15.82 -3.44
N THR A 122 -1.32 16.70 -4.26
CA THR A 122 -2.16 17.81 -3.82
C THR A 122 -3.08 18.22 -4.96
N LEU A 123 -4.34 18.51 -4.65
CA LEU A 123 -5.29 19.11 -5.59
C LEU A 123 -6.31 19.95 -4.82
N ASN A 124 -6.19 21.26 -4.93
CA ASN A 124 -7.13 22.25 -4.39
C ASN A 124 -7.19 23.46 -5.34
N ASN A 125 -7.89 24.54 -4.99
CA ASN A 125 -8.05 25.70 -5.89
C ASN A 125 -6.76 26.50 -6.13
N GLU A 126 -5.70 26.30 -5.34
CA GLU A 126 -4.45 27.09 -5.40
C GLU A 126 -3.26 26.28 -5.93
N LEU A 127 -3.26 24.95 -5.74
CA LEU A 127 -2.15 24.06 -6.05
C LEU A 127 -2.65 22.71 -6.58
N PHE A 128 -2.04 22.26 -7.67
CA PHE A 128 -2.17 20.90 -8.20
C PHE A 128 -0.77 20.30 -8.42
N THR A 129 -0.45 19.25 -7.66
CA THR A 129 0.85 18.58 -7.69
C THR A 129 0.66 17.08 -7.92
N TYR A 130 1.43 16.51 -8.84
CA TYR A 130 1.45 15.07 -9.10
C TYR A 130 2.88 14.52 -9.21
N ARG A 131 3.05 13.24 -8.92
CA ARG A 131 4.32 12.50 -9.00
C ARG A 131 4.46 11.73 -10.30
N ARG A 132 5.66 11.71 -10.90
CA ARG A 132 5.98 10.90 -12.08
C ARG A 132 7.47 10.61 -12.21
N MET A 133 7.85 9.70 -13.10
CA MET A 133 9.23 9.59 -13.55
C MET A 133 9.66 10.83 -14.36
N GLY A 134 10.87 11.31 -14.07
CA GLY A 134 11.57 12.43 -14.69
C GLY A 134 13.08 12.36 -14.47
N LYS A 135 13.79 13.46 -14.72
CA LYS A 135 15.24 13.59 -14.53
C LYS A 135 15.57 14.15 -13.14
N LEU A 136 16.48 13.50 -12.42
CA LEU A 136 16.98 13.96 -11.11
C LEU A 136 18.14 14.96 -11.28
N ALA A 137 18.56 15.59 -10.18
CA ALA A 137 19.60 16.63 -10.21
C ALA A 137 20.98 16.16 -10.73
N ASP A 138 21.27 14.87 -10.71
CA ASP A 138 22.47 14.23 -11.28
C ASP A 138 22.31 13.80 -12.75
N GLY A 139 21.11 13.95 -13.33
CA GLY A 139 20.76 13.53 -14.69
C GLY A 139 20.26 12.08 -14.82
N SER A 140 20.19 11.32 -13.72
CA SER A 140 19.56 9.99 -13.67
C SER A 140 18.03 10.08 -13.83
N GLU A 141 17.33 8.94 -13.90
CA GLU A 141 15.86 8.89 -13.95
C GLU A 141 15.29 8.43 -12.62
N GLY A 142 14.27 9.13 -12.14
CA GLY A 142 13.62 8.85 -10.86
C GLY A 142 12.34 9.66 -10.65
N LEU A 143 11.75 9.53 -9.48
CA LEU A 143 10.47 10.18 -9.15
C LEU A 143 10.64 11.68 -8.89
N VAL A 144 9.86 12.48 -9.59
CA VAL A 144 9.79 13.94 -9.46
C VAL A 144 8.34 14.40 -9.31
N ASP A 145 8.17 15.48 -8.56
CA ASP A 145 6.88 16.07 -8.21
C ASP A 145 6.70 17.35 -9.02
N VAL A 146 5.62 17.44 -9.80
CA VAL A 146 5.36 18.53 -10.76
C VAL A 146 4.21 19.40 -10.25
N ALA A 147 4.54 20.59 -9.75
CA ALA A 147 3.58 21.54 -9.21
C ALA A 147 2.96 22.43 -10.30
N HIS A 148 1.69 22.76 -10.13
CA HIS A 148 0.90 23.63 -11.02
C HIS A 148 0.06 24.62 -10.20
N ILE A 149 -0.08 25.84 -10.71
CA ILE A 149 -0.91 26.91 -10.12
C ILE A 149 -1.99 27.40 -11.12
N PRO A 150 -3.01 28.15 -10.68
CA PRO A 150 -4.06 28.68 -11.54
C PRO A 150 -3.55 29.66 -12.61
N TYR A 151 -3.70 29.29 -13.88
CA TYR A 151 -3.37 30.15 -15.02
C TYR A 151 -4.49 31.16 -15.27
N GLN A 152 -4.15 32.46 -15.18
CA GLN A 152 -5.12 33.57 -15.27
C GLN A 152 -5.51 33.94 -16.71
N GLY A 153 -4.88 33.35 -17.73
CA GLY A 153 -5.23 33.57 -19.13
C GLY A 153 -6.31 32.63 -19.64
N THR A 154 -6.97 33.01 -20.72
CA THR A 154 -7.95 32.17 -21.42
C THR A 154 -7.27 31.06 -22.23
N LEU A 155 -7.83 29.86 -22.19
CA LEU A 155 -7.47 28.72 -23.04
C LEU A 155 -8.76 28.11 -23.56
N ASP A 156 -8.78 27.77 -24.85
CA ASP A 156 -9.92 27.16 -25.55
C ASP A 156 -9.48 25.87 -26.24
N PHE A 157 -10.34 24.86 -26.28
CA PHE A 157 -10.02 23.60 -26.96
C PHE A 157 -9.91 23.81 -28.47
N THR A 158 -8.85 23.30 -29.11
CA THR A 158 -8.67 23.42 -30.56
C THR A 158 -9.47 22.39 -31.35
N THR A 159 -9.91 21.32 -30.69
CA THR A 159 -10.76 20.28 -31.27
C THR A 159 -12.23 20.50 -30.90
N PRO A 160 -13.19 20.27 -31.82
CA PRO A 160 -14.60 20.12 -31.46
C PRO A 160 -14.81 18.80 -30.70
N LEU A 161 -15.88 18.72 -29.91
CA LEU A 161 -16.29 17.47 -29.29
C LEU A 161 -17.00 16.57 -30.31
N THR A 162 -16.62 15.30 -30.40
CA THR A 162 -17.28 14.31 -31.26
C THR A 162 -18.66 13.94 -30.71
N ASP A 163 -19.71 14.03 -31.53
CA ASP A 163 -21.04 13.52 -31.20
C ASP A 163 -21.04 11.99 -31.06
N LEU A 164 -21.84 11.46 -30.13
CA LEU A 164 -21.96 10.03 -29.84
C LEU A 164 -23.43 9.65 -29.94
N VAL A 165 -23.77 8.92 -31.01
CA VAL A 165 -25.14 8.68 -31.46
C VAL A 165 -25.40 7.22 -31.87
N THR A 166 -24.41 6.33 -31.75
CA THR A 166 -24.62 4.89 -32.02
C THR A 166 -25.33 4.28 -30.81
N GLU A 167 -26.50 3.67 -31.01
CA GLU A 167 -27.26 2.95 -29.98
C GLU A 167 -27.77 1.61 -30.54
N THR A 168 -27.69 0.55 -29.73
CA THR A 168 -28.16 -0.81 -30.03
C THR A 168 -29.16 -1.32 -29.00
N GLY A 169 -29.17 -0.74 -27.80
CA GLY A 169 -30.07 -1.07 -26.70
C GLY A 169 -30.16 0.09 -25.71
N GLU A 170 -30.68 -0.17 -24.51
CA GLU A 170 -30.84 0.86 -23.48
C GLU A 170 -29.48 1.34 -22.95
N ILE A 171 -29.33 2.66 -22.84
CA ILE A 171 -28.23 3.33 -22.13
C ILE A 171 -28.84 3.95 -20.88
N ASP A 172 -28.74 3.23 -19.77
CA ASP A 172 -29.16 3.69 -18.47
C ASP A 172 -28.34 4.92 -18.08
N LYS A 173 -29.03 6.03 -17.76
CA LYS A 173 -28.45 7.29 -17.25
C LYS A 173 -28.91 7.61 -15.82
N SER A 174 -29.66 6.70 -15.19
CA SER A 174 -30.13 6.82 -13.82
C SER A 174 -29.06 6.46 -12.79
N LYS A 175 -28.02 5.71 -13.20
CA LYS A 175 -26.83 5.35 -12.42
C LYS A 175 -25.55 5.65 -13.21
N SER A 176 -24.43 5.87 -12.52
CA SER A 176 -23.12 5.99 -13.18
C SER A 176 -22.74 4.68 -13.86
N GLY A 177 -22.34 4.73 -15.13
CA GLY A 177 -22.01 3.53 -15.91
C GLY A 177 -20.79 2.78 -15.37
N ARG A 178 -19.91 3.47 -14.63
CA ARG A 178 -18.79 2.85 -13.90
C ARG A 178 -19.34 1.88 -12.86
N ASP A 179 -20.33 2.31 -12.13
CA ASP A 179 -20.95 1.55 -11.05
C ASP A 179 -21.83 0.42 -11.64
N ILE A 180 -22.50 0.63 -12.78
CA ILE A 180 -23.18 -0.44 -13.55
C ILE A 180 -22.18 -1.53 -13.98
N LEU A 181 -20.99 -1.15 -14.46
CA LEU A 181 -19.95 -2.12 -14.80
C LEU A 181 -19.39 -2.85 -13.56
N ALA A 182 -19.36 -2.20 -12.39
CA ALA A 182 -18.85 -2.79 -11.14
C ALA A 182 -19.87 -3.68 -10.40
N ASP A 183 -21.17 -3.53 -10.65
CA ASP A 183 -22.25 -4.33 -10.02
C ASP A 183 -22.09 -5.85 -10.20
N THR A 184 -21.37 -6.28 -11.24
CA THR A 184 -21.19 -7.70 -11.56
C THR A 184 -19.90 -7.97 -12.33
N LYS A 185 -19.54 -9.25 -12.45
CA LYS A 185 -18.55 -9.74 -13.41
C LYS A 185 -19.21 -9.86 -14.78
N TRP A 186 -18.45 -9.66 -15.84
CA TRP A 186 -18.98 -9.69 -17.21
C TRP A 186 -18.25 -10.70 -18.08
N GLN A 187 -18.95 -11.19 -19.10
CA GLN A 187 -18.39 -12.00 -20.17
C GLN A 187 -18.78 -11.41 -21.53
N GLY A 188 -17.82 -11.31 -22.46
CA GLY A 188 -18.15 -11.05 -23.86
C GLY A 188 -18.92 -12.26 -24.42
N THR A 189 -20.08 -12.02 -25.03
CA THR A 189 -20.99 -13.06 -25.52
C THR A 189 -20.92 -13.23 -27.02
N VAL A 190 -21.10 -12.15 -27.78
CA VAL A 190 -21.17 -12.14 -29.25
C VAL A 190 -20.56 -10.86 -29.84
N VAL A 191 -20.05 -10.96 -31.07
CA VAL A 191 -19.60 -9.82 -31.89
C VAL A 191 -20.44 -9.75 -33.15
N TYR A 192 -21.13 -8.62 -33.36
CA TYR A 192 -21.93 -8.38 -34.56
C TYR A 192 -21.28 -7.37 -35.51
N ASP A 193 -21.48 -7.54 -36.82
CA ASP A 193 -21.19 -6.52 -37.82
C ASP A 193 -22.32 -5.46 -37.90
N GLU A 194 -22.15 -4.46 -38.78
CA GLU A 194 -23.14 -3.40 -39.01
C GLU A 194 -24.50 -3.88 -39.57
N ASN A 195 -24.59 -5.15 -40.01
CA ASN A 195 -25.80 -5.79 -40.53
C ASN A 195 -26.46 -6.72 -39.50
N GLY A 196 -25.88 -6.89 -38.30
CA GLY A 196 -26.32 -7.84 -37.29
C GLY A 196 -25.90 -9.29 -37.56
N LEU A 197 -24.90 -9.53 -38.41
CA LEU A 197 -24.32 -10.86 -38.64
C LEU A 197 -23.29 -11.18 -37.56
N ASP A 198 -23.39 -12.37 -36.96
CA ASP A 198 -22.41 -12.87 -35.97
C ASP A 198 -21.05 -13.12 -36.64
N VAL A 199 -20.04 -12.37 -36.20
CA VAL A 199 -18.64 -12.45 -36.62
C VAL A 199 -17.71 -12.85 -35.46
N SER A 200 -18.25 -13.41 -34.37
CA SER A 200 -17.52 -13.82 -33.17
C SER A 200 -16.33 -14.74 -33.46
N ALA A 201 -16.48 -15.65 -34.44
CA ALA A 201 -15.44 -16.57 -34.87
C ALA A 201 -14.14 -15.88 -35.35
N TYR A 202 -14.23 -14.62 -35.80
CA TYR A 202 -13.12 -13.81 -36.31
C TYR A 202 -12.63 -12.77 -35.27
N ASN A 203 -13.35 -12.63 -34.15
CA ASN A 203 -13.16 -11.58 -33.14
C ASN A 203 -13.02 -12.12 -31.71
N GLY A 204 -12.78 -13.43 -31.53
CA GLY A 204 -12.72 -14.08 -30.22
C GLY A 204 -11.75 -13.45 -29.21
N GLY A 205 -10.73 -12.71 -29.67
CA GLY A 205 -9.86 -11.90 -28.80
C GLY A 205 -10.58 -10.79 -28.00
N PHE A 206 -11.79 -10.39 -28.40
CA PHE A 206 -12.65 -9.47 -27.65
C PHE A 206 -13.57 -10.18 -26.64
N LEU A 207 -13.79 -11.49 -26.77
CA LEU A 207 -14.77 -12.27 -26.00
C LEU A 207 -14.15 -12.89 -24.72
N GLY A 208 -13.49 -12.05 -23.92
CA GLY A 208 -12.95 -12.42 -22.61
C GLY A 208 -13.97 -12.38 -21.48
N LEU A 209 -13.49 -12.55 -20.25
CA LEU A 209 -14.20 -12.15 -19.03
C LEU A 209 -13.64 -10.81 -18.55
N ALA A 210 -14.44 -10.04 -17.81
CA ALA A 210 -14.03 -8.74 -17.25
C ALA A 210 -14.53 -8.57 -15.81
N ARG A 211 -13.68 -7.96 -14.97
CA ARG A 211 -14.07 -7.41 -13.68
C ARG A 211 -13.77 -5.92 -13.66
N TYR A 212 -14.63 -5.18 -12.99
CA TYR A 212 -14.51 -3.74 -12.74
C TYR A 212 -14.74 -3.48 -11.24
N GLU A 213 -14.21 -2.37 -10.73
CA GLU A 213 -14.40 -1.92 -9.35
C GLU A 213 -14.55 -0.39 -9.35
N ALA A 214 -15.64 0.12 -8.79
CA ALA A 214 -15.97 1.54 -8.85
C ALA A 214 -15.05 2.39 -7.97
N SER A 215 -14.85 2.00 -6.70
CA SER A 215 -14.13 2.78 -5.67
C SER A 215 -12.68 3.14 -6.02
N THR A 216 -12.01 2.34 -6.84
CA THR A 216 -10.61 2.54 -7.26
C THR A 216 -10.46 2.73 -8.77
N ASN A 217 -11.56 2.72 -9.53
CA ASN A 217 -11.58 2.69 -11.00
C ASN A 217 -10.74 1.53 -11.61
N ARG A 218 -10.55 0.40 -10.92
CA ARG A 218 -9.79 -0.75 -11.46
C ARG A 218 -10.60 -1.60 -12.42
N TYR A 219 -9.99 -2.01 -13.53
CA TYR A 219 -10.48 -3.09 -14.39
C TYR A 219 -9.42 -4.16 -14.61
N GLU A 220 -9.87 -5.37 -14.94
CA GLU A 220 -9.01 -6.42 -15.48
C GLU A 220 -9.78 -7.36 -16.40
N PHE A 221 -9.12 -7.82 -17.48
CA PHE A 221 -9.65 -8.80 -18.40
C PHE A 221 -8.97 -10.17 -18.23
N PHE A 222 -9.81 -11.20 -18.19
CA PHE A 222 -9.41 -12.58 -17.95
C PHE A 222 -9.77 -13.45 -19.17
N ASP A 223 -9.07 -14.57 -19.33
CA ASP A 223 -9.37 -15.56 -20.35
C ASP A 223 -10.66 -16.33 -20.01
N LYS A 224 -11.48 -16.58 -21.04
CA LYS A 224 -12.81 -17.20 -20.88
C LYS A 224 -12.77 -18.72 -20.69
N VAL A 225 -11.63 -19.37 -20.98
CA VAL A 225 -11.47 -20.84 -20.88
C VAL A 225 -10.77 -21.26 -19.58
N SER A 226 -9.94 -20.39 -19.00
CA SER A 226 -9.09 -20.69 -17.83
C SER A 226 -9.34 -19.80 -16.60
N GLY A 227 -10.04 -18.67 -16.77
CA GLY A 227 -10.25 -17.68 -15.71
C GLY A 227 -9.01 -16.90 -15.28
N GLN A 228 -7.86 -17.12 -15.94
CA GLN A 228 -6.59 -16.47 -15.66
C GLN A 228 -6.53 -15.05 -16.24
N THR A 229 -5.70 -14.20 -15.66
CA THR A 229 -5.45 -12.85 -16.20
C THR A 229 -4.93 -12.92 -17.64
N ARG A 230 -5.32 -11.95 -18.46
CA ARG A 230 -4.72 -11.73 -19.80
C ARG A 230 -3.50 -10.81 -19.75
N GLY A 231 -3.11 -10.32 -18.58
CA GLY A 231 -2.15 -9.22 -18.42
C GLY A 231 -2.70 -7.86 -18.85
N ASP A 232 -4.01 -7.76 -19.12
CA ASP A 232 -4.68 -6.53 -19.51
C ASP A 232 -5.50 -5.98 -18.34
N TYR A 233 -4.86 -5.11 -17.57
CA TYR A 233 -5.37 -4.56 -16.32
C TYR A 233 -4.92 -3.10 -16.14
N GLY A 234 -5.69 -2.33 -15.38
CA GLY A 234 -5.37 -0.94 -15.08
C GLY A 234 -6.62 -0.14 -14.72
N TYR A 235 -6.66 1.14 -15.12
CA TYR A 235 -7.75 2.03 -14.71
C TYR A 235 -8.77 2.24 -15.83
N TYR A 236 -10.07 2.19 -15.52
CA TYR A 236 -11.18 2.47 -16.44
C TYR A 236 -12.07 3.58 -15.88
N ASP A 237 -12.87 4.19 -16.75
CA ASP A 237 -14.03 4.97 -16.31
C ASP A 237 -15.13 4.91 -17.38
N VAL A 238 -16.35 5.32 -17.01
CA VAL A 238 -17.47 5.41 -17.94
C VAL A 238 -17.99 6.84 -17.95
N ILE A 239 -17.76 7.52 -19.07
CA ILE A 239 -17.77 8.98 -19.18
C ILE A 239 -18.78 9.45 -20.23
N ARG A 240 -19.05 10.76 -20.24
CA ARG A 240 -19.98 11.44 -21.16
C ARG A 240 -21.38 10.80 -21.18
N GLU A 241 -22.12 10.90 -20.06
CA GLU A 241 -23.48 10.35 -19.92
C GLU A 241 -23.57 8.86 -20.34
N ASN A 242 -22.62 8.06 -19.85
CA ASN A 242 -22.49 6.64 -20.15
C ASN A 242 -22.32 6.29 -21.65
N LYS A 243 -21.89 7.24 -22.51
CA LYS A 243 -21.61 7.01 -23.93
C LYS A 243 -20.18 6.57 -24.26
N ILE A 244 -19.21 6.62 -23.35
CA ILE A 244 -17.87 6.05 -23.57
C ILE A 244 -17.46 5.18 -22.38
N ARG A 245 -17.00 3.95 -22.65
CA ARG A 245 -16.11 3.22 -21.74
C ARG A 245 -14.67 3.51 -22.14
N THR A 246 -13.87 4.07 -21.24
CA THR A 246 -12.45 4.36 -21.49
C THR A 246 -11.58 3.60 -20.50
N HIS A 247 -10.37 3.20 -20.90
CA HIS A 247 -9.44 2.49 -20.02
C HIS A 247 -7.97 2.67 -20.42
N VAL A 248 -7.07 2.51 -19.45
CA VAL A 248 -5.61 2.46 -19.63
C VAL A 248 -5.05 1.16 -19.04
N SER A 249 -4.41 0.37 -19.88
CA SER A 249 -3.75 -0.88 -19.53
C SER A 249 -2.31 -0.63 -19.09
N LEU A 250 -2.00 -0.99 -17.84
CA LEU A 250 -0.64 -0.95 -17.30
C LEU A 250 0.16 -2.16 -17.77
N GLY A 251 -0.43 -3.36 -17.72
CA GLY A 251 0.24 -4.59 -18.13
C GLY A 251 0.52 -4.68 -19.64
N MET A 252 -0.41 -4.20 -20.48
CA MET A 252 -0.23 -4.18 -21.95
C MET A 252 0.21 -2.82 -22.53
N ASN A 253 0.40 -1.79 -21.70
CA ASN A 253 0.90 -0.46 -22.10
C ASN A 253 0.15 0.18 -23.29
N TYR A 254 -1.19 0.19 -23.22
CA TYR A 254 -2.05 0.87 -24.19
C TYR A 254 -3.25 1.53 -23.50
N ALA A 255 -4.01 2.35 -24.23
CA ALA A 255 -5.29 2.87 -23.76
C ALA A 255 -6.36 2.83 -24.85
N ALA A 256 -7.62 2.86 -24.44
CA ALA A 256 -8.76 2.85 -25.34
C ALA A 256 -9.90 3.75 -24.86
N ALA A 257 -10.75 4.14 -25.80
CA ALA A 257 -12.05 4.75 -25.56
C ALA A 257 -13.00 4.18 -26.62
N PHE A 258 -14.04 3.45 -26.18
CA PHE A 258 -15.04 2.86 -27.07
C PHE A 258 -16.39 3.51 -26.81
N GLU A 259 -17.12 3.85 -27.87
CA GLU A 259 -18.50 4.31 -27.75
C GLU A 259 -19.37 3.15 -27.24
N LEU A 260 -20.07 3.40 -26.13
CA LEU A 260 -21.10 2.51 -25.60
C LEU A 260 -22.38 2.72 -26.41
N THR A 261 -22.88 1.63 -26.97
CA THR A 261 -24.13 1.56 -27.73
C THR A 261 -25.28 1.01 -26.90
N GLU A 262 -24.96 0.43 -25.74
CA GLU A 262 -25.88 -0.09 -24.73
C GLU A 262 -25.13 -0.21 -23.40
N ILE A 263 -25.79 0.10 -22.28
CA ILE A 263 -25.30 -0.19 -20.93
C ILE A 263 -26.46 -0.15 -19.93
N ASN A 264 -26.71 -1.29 -19.28
CA ASN A 264 -27.72 -1.50 -18.26
C ASN A 264 -27.31 -2.71 -17.39
N SER A 265 -28.10 -3.07 -16.38
CA SER A 265 -27.76 -4.18 -15.45
C SER A 265 -27.70 -5.57 -16.08
N GLN A 266 -28.25 -5.77 -17.29
CA GLN A 266 -28.30 -7.06 -17.98
C GLN A 266 -27.30 -7.16 -19.14
N ARG A 267 -26.87 -6.03 -19.70
CA ARG A 267 -26.00 -5.99 -20.88
C ARG A 267 -25.21 -4.68 -20.96
N PHE A 268 -23.96 -4.76 -21.43
CA PHE A 268 -23.31 -3.60 -22.05
C PHE A 268 -22.73 -3.97 -23.41
N THR A 269 -22.77 -3.02 -24.34
CA THR A 269 -22.32 -3.21 -25.72
C THR A 269 -21.50 -1.99 -26.12
N TYR A 270 -20.29 -2.20 -26.64
CA TYR A 270 -19.46 -1.15 -27.21
C TYR A 270 -19.14 -1.40 -28.68
N THR A 271 -18.82 -0.35 -29.43
CA THR A 271 -18.38 -0.46 -30.82
C THR A 271 -16.90 -0.15 -31.03
N ARG A 272 -16.26 -0.88 -31.96
CA ARG A 272 -14.85 -0.73 -32.35
C ARG A 272 -14.61 -1.27 -33.76
N MET A 273 -13.38 -1.17 -34.25
CA MET A 273 -12.95 -1.97 -35.41
C MET A 273 -12.66 -3.42 -35.00
N GLY A 274 -13.11 -4.35 -35.84
CA GLY A 274 -12.94 -5.80 -35.75
C GLY A 274 -12.80 -6.41 -37.14
N LYS A 275 -12.92 -7.74 -37.25
CA LYS A 275 -12.73 -8.51 -38.49
C LYS A 275 -14.00 -9.16 -39.00
N ASN A 276 -14.13 -9.27 -40.32
CA ASN A 276 -15.16 -10.09 -40.96
C ASN A 276 -14.59 -11.47 -41.39
N ALA A 277 -15.40 -12.29 -42.08
CA ALA A 277 -15.01 -13.63 -42.52
C ALA A 277 -13.83 -13.66 -43.52
N GLU A 278 -13.70 -12.61 -44.33
CA GLU A 278 -12.59 -12.41 -45.29
C GLU A 278 -11.34 -11.79 -44.62
N GLY A 279 -11.38 -11.48 -43.33
CA GLY A 279 -10.28 -10.84 -42.59
C GLY A 279 -10.14 -9.33 -42.84
N ALA A 280 -11.12 -8.70 -43.50
CA ALA A 280 -11.17 -7.25 -43.69
C ALA A 280 -11.55 -6.55 -42.38
N ASP A 281 -11.05 -5.32 -42.19
CA ASP A 281 -11.38 -4.48 -41.04
C ASP A 281 -12.75 -3.81 -41.22
N ILE A 282 -13.67 -4.10 -40.29
CA ILE A 282 -15.06 -3.61 -40.28
C ILE A 282 -15.42 -2.98 -38.93
N LYS A 283 -16.43 -2.10 -38.89
CA LYS A 283 -17.04 -1.67 -37.62
C LYS A 283 -17.85 -2.84 -37.06
N VAL A 284 -17.65 -3.14 -35.78
CA VAL A 284 -18.38 -4.19 -35.04
C VAL A 284 -18.94 -3.65 -33.73
N THR A 285 -19.92 -4.33 -33.16
CA THR A 285 -20.34 -4.21 -31.76
C THR A 285 -19.94 -5.47 -31.00
N VAL A 286 -19.58 -5.34 -29.72
CA VAL A 286 -19.20 -6.45 -28.83
C VAL A 286 -20.12 -6.44 -27.62
N GLU A 287 -21.04 -7.40 -27.57
CA GLU A 287 -22.00 -7.54 -26.46
C GLU A 287 -21.36 -8.25 -25.27
N HIS A 288 -21.73 -7.82 -24.06
CA HIS A 288 -21.31 -8.43 -22.81
C HIS A 288 -22.50 -8.60 -21.88
N GLU A 289 -22.59 -9.75 -21.22
CA GLU A 289 -23.64 -10.09 -20.26
C GLU A 289 -23.01 -10.50 -18.92
N PRO A 290 -23.78 -10.52 -17.81
CA PRO A 290 -23.32 -11.01 -16.51
C PRO A 290 -22.67 -12.39 -16.60
N TYR A 291 -21.53 -12.54 -15.94
CA TYR A 291 -20.79 -13.79 -15.83
C TYR A 291 -21.25 -14.57 -14.61
N LEU A 292 -21.96 -15.68 -14.85
CA LEU A 292 -22.52 -16.57 -13.84
C LEU A 292 -21.68 -17.83 -13.59
N GLY A 293 -20.42 -17.84 -14.04
CA GLY A 293 -19.51 -18.98 -13.87
C GLY A 293 -18.67 -18.91 -12.58
N GLU A 294 -17.96 -20.00 -12.30
CA GLU A 294 -17.31 -20.24 -11.01
C GLU A 294 -16.01 -19.46 -10.78
N TYR A 295 -15.42 -18.82 -11.80
CA TYR A 295 -14.10 -18.19 -11.65
C TYR A 295 -14.15 -16.96 -10.70
N PRO A 296 -13.19 -16.84 -9.77
CA PRO A 296 -13.16 -15.74 -8.80
C PRO A 296 -12.87 -14.38 -9.46
N LEU A 297 -12.12 -14.37 -10.58
CA LEU A 297 -11.70 -13.17 -11.31
C LEU A 297 -11.12 -12.11 -10.34
N ASN A 298 -10.10 -12.48 -9.58
CA ASN A 298 -9.45 -11.57 -8.64
C ASN A 298 -8.45 -10.68 -9.38
N PHE A 299 -8.41 -9.39 -9.02
CA PHE A 299 -7.42 -8.47 -9.59
C PHE A 299 -6.00 -8.94 -9.26
N THR A 300 -5.10 -8.93 -10.24
CA THR A 300 -3.67 -9.19 -10.04
C THR A 300 -2.86 -7.91 -9.83
N PHE A 301 -3.51 -6.76 -9.65
CA PHE A 301 -2.89 -5.46 -9.46
C PHE A 301 -3.71 -4.55 -8.51
N GLY A 302 -3.00 -3.72 -7.74
CA GLY A 302 -3.59 -2.83 -6.74
C GLY A 302 -4.16 -3.56 -5.51
N GLU A 303 -4.38 -2.81 -4.43
CA GLU A 303 -4.89 -3.35 -3.16
C GLU A 303 -6.33 -3.87 -3.30
N THR A 304 -6.56 -5.18 -3.15
CA THR A 304 -7.92 -5.72 -2.99
C THR A 304 -8.35 -5.59 -1.54
N ASN A 305 -9.10 -4.53 -1.21
CA ASN A 305 -9.78 -4.41 0.08
C ASN A 305 -11.28 -4.17 -0.15
N PRO A 306 -12.15 -5.16 0.09
CA PRO A 306 -13.60 -4.95 0.04
C PRO A 306 -14.04 -4.14 1.26
N GLU A 307 -14.69 -3.01 1.01
CA GLU A 307 -15.18 -2.10 2.04
C GLU A 307 -16.45 -2.65 2.72
N PRO A 308 -16.48 -2.85 4.05
CA PRO A 308 -17.67 -3.28 4.76
C PRO A 308 -18.52 -2.08 5.21
N GLU A 309 -19.81 -2.07 4.88
CA GLU A 309 -20.75 -1.04 5.34
C GLU A 309 -20.89 -1.04 6.88
N ILE A 310 -20.43 0.03 7.54
CA ILE A 310 -20.64 0.33 8.95
C ILE A 310 -20.93 1.85 9.07
N PRO A 311 -21.93 2.30 9.85
CA PRO A 311 -22.55 3.61 9.66
C PRO A 311 -21.74 4.84 10.11
N GLU A 312 -22.13 5.97 9.52
CA GLU A 312 -21.61 7.34 9.70
C GLU A 312 -21.47 7.77 11.17
N ILE A 313 -20.24 8.16 11.56
CA ILE A 313 -19.90 8.91 12.78
C ILE A 313 -18.87 9.99 12.40
N GLU A 314 -18.87 11.11 13.14
CA GLU A 314 -18.24 12.38 12.77
C GLU A 314 -16.73 12.33 12.45
N LYS A 315 -16.32 13.20 11.51
CA LYS A 315 -14.99 13.24 10.87
C LYS A 315 -13.96 14.07 11.66
N PRO A 316 -12.85 13.47 12.14
CA PRO A 316 -11.66 14.20 12.62
C PRO A 316 -10.72 14.62 11.47
N GLU A 317 -9.61 15.27 11.82
CA GLU A 317 -8.64 15.87 10.87
C GLU A 317 -7.86 14.86 10.01
N GLU A 318 -7.20 15.37 8.96
CA GLU A 318 -6.44 14.58 7.98
C GLU A 318 -5.33 13.73 8.62
N SER A 319 -5.55 12.43 8.73
CA SER A 319 -4.56 11.50 9.28
C SER A 319 -3.40 11.29 8.31
N LYS A 320 -2.21 11.77 8.68
CA LYS A 320 -0.94 11.27 8.14
C LYS A 320 -0.84 9.76 8.39
N PRO A 321 -0.18 8.96 7.52
CA PRO A 321 0.06 7.55 7.78
C PRO A 321 0.67 7.31 9.17
N GLY A 322 0.24 6.26 9.88
CA GLY A 322 0.62 6.05 11.28
C GLY A 322 2.14 5.99 11.52
N GLN A 323 2.89 5.47 10.54
CA GLN A 323 4.36 5.47 10.54
C GLN A 323 4.94 6.89 10.58
N ASP A 324 4.44 7.81 9.74
CA ASP A 324 4.89 9.19 9.66
C ASP A 324 4.46 9.99 10.90
N LEU A 325 3.24 9.73 11.39
CA LEU A 325 2.73 10.32 12.62
C LEU A 325 3.60 9.91 13.84
N LEU A 326 3.91 8.63 13.99
CA LEU A 326 4.77 8.14 15.07
C LEU A 326 6.20 8.71 14.97
N GLY A 327 6.72 8.92 13.75
CA GLY A 327 7.99 9.60 13.49
C GLY A 327 7.96 11.14 13.57
N SER A 328 6.79 11.78 13.64
CA SER A 328 6.66 13.25 13.57
C SER A 328 7.01 13.99 14.87
N THR A 329 7.15 13.27 15.98
CA THR A 329 7.55 13.79 17.28
C THR A 329 8.36 12.74 18.06
N ASN A 330 9.18 13.19 18.99
CA ASN A 330 9.64 12.32 20.08
C ASN A 330 8.45 12.02 21.01
N TRP A 331 8.47 10.90 21.71
CA TRP A 331 7.39 10.44 22.61
C TRP A 331 7.90 10.22 24.03
N GLN A 332 7.03 10.41 25.02
CA GLN A 332 7.26 10.08 26.42
C GLN A 332 6.15 9.16 26.92
N GLY A 333 6.52 7.98 27.45
CA GLY A 333 5.59 7.13 28.20
C GLY A 333 5.15 7.81 29.49
N THR A 334 3.86 7.71 29.82
CA THR A 334 3.24 8.42 30.94
C THR A 334 2.65 7.48 31.98
N THR A 335 1.71 6.63 31.58
CA THR A 335 0.95 5.75 32.46
C THR A 335 0.83 4.33 31.88
N VAL A 336 0.74 3.35 32.77
CA VAL A 336 0.38 1.97 32.45
C VAL A 336 -0.88 1.60 33.23
N THR A 337 -1.95 1.24 32.53
CA THR A 337 -3.23 0.84 33.15
C THR A 337 -3.55 -0.62 32.89
N ASP A 338 -4.15 -1.31 33.86
CA ASP A 338 -4.72 -2.64 33.63
C ASP A 338 -6.12 -2.56 32.97
N GLN A 339 -6.65 -3.70 32.53
CA GLN A 339 -7.97 -3.79 31.88
C GLN A 339 -9.16 -3.45 32.80
N ASN A 340 -8.94 -3.19 34.08
CA ASN A 340 -9.96 -2.68 35.01
C ASN A 340 -9.84 -1.15 35.22
N GLY A 341 -8.85 -0.51 34.59
CA GLY A 341 -8.56 0.92 34.75
C GLY A 341 -7.67 1.25 35.95
N ASN A 342 -7.04 0.27 36.62
CA ASN A 342 -6.11 0.56 37.71
C ASN A 342 -4.77 1.09 37.16
N ASP A 343 -4.22 2.13 37.78
CA ASP A 343 -2.83 2.55 37.54
C ASP A 343 -1.86 1.51 38.10
N VAL A 344 -1.11 0.87 37.20
CA VAL A 344 -0.06 -0.12 37.49
C VAL A 344 1.31 0.37 36.99
N THR A 345 1.47 1.67 36.75
CA THR A 345 2.70 2.29 36.22
C THR A 345 3.92 1.97 37.08
N ALA A 346 3.79 2.00 38.41
CA ALA A 346 4.87 1.67 39.33
C ALA A 346 5.34 0.20 39.24
N LEU A 347 4.45 -0.74 38.90
CA LEU A 347 4.77 -2.15 38.71
C LEU A 347 5.38 -2.42 37.32
N ASN A 348 5.12 -1.52 36.37
CA ASN A 348 5.50 -1.62 34.96
C ASN A 348 6.49 -0.53 34.52
N ALA A 349 7.23 0.08 35.47
CA ALA A 349 8.10 1.23 35.22
C ALA A 349 9.18 0.99 34.13
N GLY A 350 9.50 -0.26 33.80
CA GLY A 350 10.36 -0.62 32.67
C GLY A 350 9.79 -0.30 31.29
N PHE A 351 8.48 -0.08 31.16
CA PHE A 351 7.81 0.38 29.94
C PHE A 351 7.77 1.92 29.81
N ILE A 352 8.15 2.65 30.86
CA ILE A 352 8.20 4.11 30.86
C ILE A 352 9.60 4.57 30.46
N GLY A 353 9.66 5.44 29.45
CA GLY A 353 10.86 5.98 28.85
C GLY A 353 10.51 7.05 27.81
N LEU A 354 11.50 7.59 27.13
CA LEU A 354 11.30 8.38 25.92
C LEU A 354 11.60 7.52 24.69
N ALA A 355 10.98 7.84 23.56
CA ALA A 355 11.21 7.18 22.28
C ALA A 355 11.44 8.21 21.17
N ARG A 356 12.44 7.95 20.32
CA ARG A 356 12.59 8.59 19.01
C ARG A 356 12.27 7.56 17.94
N TYR A 357 11.52 7.99 16.93
CA TYR A 357 11.17 7.21 15.76
C TYR A 357 11.51 8.02 14.51
N ASP A 358 12.02 7.35 13.48
CA ASP A 358 12.27 7.95 12.16
C ASP A 358 11.55 7.11 11.09
N ALA A 359 10.54 7.69 10.46
CA ALA A 359 9.74 7.04 9.43
C ALA A 359 10.57 6.74 8.16
N THR A 360 11.52 7.59 7.80
CA THR A 360 12.33 7.52 6.58
C THR A 360 13.35 6.38 6.62
N THR A 361 14.02 6.19 7.77
CA THR A 361 14.99 5.09 7.94
C THR A 361 14.44 3.88 8.68
N ASN A 362 13.17 3.94 9.11
CA ASN A 362 12.46 2.93 9.90
C ASN A 362 13.18 2.58 11.23
N ARG A 363 13.85 3.57 11.84
CA ARG A 363 14.64 3.40 13.06
C ARG A 363 13.91 3.84 14.33
N TYR A 364 14.17 3.14 15.42
CA TYR A 364 13.82 3.60 16.77
C TYR A 364 15.01 3.58 17.72
N GLU A 365 14.94 4.42 18.75
CA GLU A 365 15.81 4.34 19.92
C GLU A 365 15.04 4.78 21.17
N PHE A 366 15.31 4.11 22.31
CA PHE A 366 14.70 4.42 23.60
C PHE A 366 15.67 5.09 24.57
N TYR A 367 15.18 6.08 25.30
CA TYR A 367 15.93 6.94 26.22
C TYR A 367 15.28 6.93 27.60
N ASP A 368 16.04 7.27 28.62
CA ASP A 368 15.58 7.34 30.00
C ASP A 368 14.77 8.62 30.26
N ALA A 369 13.58 8.47 30.85
CA ALA A 369 12.64 9.58 31.04
C ALA A 369 13.07 10.64 32.06
N ALA A 370 14.05 10.35 32.93
CA ALA A 370 14.55 11.30 33.92
C ALA A 370 15.82 12.04 33.46
N THR A 371 16.58 11.46 32.53
CA THR A 371 17.91 11.97 32.13
C THR A 371 18.04 12.30 30.65
N GLY A 372 17.14 11.85 29.79
CA GLY A 372 17.24 11.98 28.32
C GLY A 372 18.35 11.15 27.68
N LEU A 373 19.11 10.39 28.47
CA LEU A 373 20.21 9.55 27.97
C LEU A 373 19.67 8.28 27.32
N SER A 374 20.30 7.84 26.23
CA SER A 374 19.94 6.59 25.57
C SER A 374 20.02 5.41 26.54
N ARG A 375 19.01 4.53 26.49
CA ARG A 375 18.99 3.27 27.23
C ARG A 375 19.93 2.25 26.60
N GLY A 376 20.53 2.52 25.44
CA GLY A 376 21.27 1.54 24.62
C GLY A 376 20.35 0.52 23.95
N ASP A 377 19.10 0.90 23.66
CA ASP A 377 18.10 0.06 23.00
C ASP A 377 17.65 0.74 21.71
N SER A 378 18.09 0.21 20.58
CA SER A 378 17.83 0.77 19.25
C SER A 378 17.72 -0.33 18.21
N GLY A 379 17.00 -0.03 17.13
CA GLY A 379 16.87 -0.95 16.01
C GLY A 379 15.82 -0.50 15.01
N ILE A 380 15.11 -1.47 14.44
CA ILE A 380 14.13 -1.27 13.36
C ILE A 380 12.72 -1.30 13.94
N TYR A 381 11.84 -0.42 13.45
CA TYR A 381 10.40 -0.48 13.70
C TYR A 381 9.59 -0.33 12.41
N PHE A 382 8.40 -0.90 12.41
CA PHE A 382 7.37 -0.61 11.41
C PHE A 382 5.99 -0.78 12.02
N LEU A 383 5.00 -0.10 11.45
CA LEU A 383 3.59 -0.39 11.69
C LEU A 383 3.07 -1.36 10.62
N THR A 384 2.10 -2.20 10.98
CA THR A 384 1.33 -2.98 10.00
C THR A 384 0.49 -2.03 9.15
N GLN A 385 0.21 -2.36 7.87
CA GLN A 385 -0.52 -1.44 6.98
C GLN A 385 -1.96 -1.15 7.43
N ASP A 386 -2.61 -2.12 8.09
CA ASP A 386 -3.88 -1.91 8.79
C ASP A 386 -3.78 -1.01 10.04
N GLN A 387 -2.59 -0.49 10.35
CA GLN A 387 -2.22 0.35 11.50
C GLN A 387 -2.50 -0.27 12.88
N LYS A 388 -2.84 -1.57 12.95
CA LYS A 388 -3.25 -2.20 14.22
C LYS A 388 -2.10 -2.64 15.09
N LYS A 389 -0.85 -2.74 14.58
CA LYS A 389 0.29 -3.23 15.37
C LYS A 389 1.57 -2.45 15.10
N ARG A 390 2.37 -2.24 16.16
CA ARG A 390 3.77 -1.79 16.05
C ARG A 390 4.69 -2.98 16.27
N VAL A 391 5.60 -3.18 15.33
CA VAL A 391 6.71 -4.14 15.43
C VAL A 391 7.99 -3.40 15.83
N LEU A 392 8.76 -3.99 16.74
CA LEU A 392 10.11 -3.57 17.13
C LEU A 392 11.08 -4.74 17.00
N ILE A 393 12.23 -4.50 16.39
CA ILE A 393 13.34 -5.46 16.25
C ILE A 393 14.58 -4.79 16.83
N SER A 394 14.96 -5.13 18.07
CA SER A 394 16.13 -4.52 18.74
C SER A 394 17.42 -5.11 18.20
N GLN A 395 18.23 -4.25 17.57
CA GLN A 395 19.55 -4.62 17.06
C GLN A 395 20.62 -4.60 18.16
N THR A 396 20.34 -3.98 19.31
CA THR A 396 21.29 -3.87 20.44
C THR A 396 20.92 -4.72 21.66
N ARG A 397 19.69 -5.24 21.76
CA ARG A 397 19.22 -5.99 22.94
C ARG A 397 18.67 -7.40 22.69
N ASN A 398 18.79 -7.94 21.48
CA ASN A 398 18.40 -9.33 21.16
C ASN A 398 16.97 -9.66 21.63
N TYR A 399 16.03 -8.78 21.33
CA TYR A 399 14.61 -9.01 21.51
C TYR A 399 13.81 -8.42 20.36
N ASN A 400 12.61 -8.94 20.19
CA ASN A 400 11.60 -8.42 19.29
C ASN A 400 10.27 -8.31 20.02
N VAL A 401 9.49 -7.28 19.70
CA VAL A 401 8.19 -6.99 20.33
C VAL A 401 7.18 -6.69 19.24
N VAL A 402 5.99 -7.27 19.37
CA VAL A 402 4.79 -6.85 18.65
C VAL A 402 3.80 -6.39 19.71
N VAL A 403 3.14 -5.25 19.48
CA VAL A 403 2.08 -4.73 20.35
C VAL A 403 0.90 -4.27 19.51
N ASP A 404 -0.30 -4.45 20.03
CA ASP A 404 -1.52 -3.94 19.42
C ASP A 404 -1.67 -2.45 19.74
N ILE A 405 -2.01 -1.64 18.73
CA ILE A 405 -2.20 -0.20 18.86
C ILE A 405 -3.67 0.05 19.21
N LEU A 406 -3.90 0.75 20.31
CA LEU A 406 -5.24 1.16 20.76
C LEU A 406 -5.56 2.61 20.35
N THR A 407 -4.54 3.47 20.26
CA THR A 407 -4.68 4.86 19.81
C THR A 407 -3.36 5.35 19.24
N LEU A 408 -3.42 6.09 18.14
CA LEU A 408 -2.28 6.83 17.57
C LEU A 408 -2.82 8.08 16.87
N ASN A 409 -2.71 9.23 17.54
CA ASN A 409 -3.02 10.56 16.99
C ASN A 409 -1.86 11.52 17.33
N THR A 410 -2.01 12.84 17.16
CA THR A 410 -0.96 13.82 17.46
C THR A 410 -0.61 13.95 18.94
N ASP A 411 -1.54 13.58 19.83
CA ASP A 411 -1.49 13.92 21.26
C ASP A 411 -1.28 12.68 22.14
N LEU A 412 -1.64 11.51 21.62
CA LEU A 412 -1.68 10.25 22.35
C LEU A 412 -1.30 9.05 21.46
N PHE A 413 -0.33 8.27 21.93
CA PHE A 413 0.02 6.96 21.40
C PHE A 413 -0.11 5.91 22.51
N THR A 414 -1.08 5.00 22.37
CA THR A 414 -1.35 3.93 23.34
C THR A 414 -1.30 2.58 22.66
N TYR A 415 -0.55 1.65 23.26
CA TYR A 415 -0.49 0.25 22.83
C TYR A 415 -0.70 -0.71 23.99
N GLN A 416 -1.21 -1.90 23.69
CA GLN A 416 -1.43 -2.97 24.66
C GLN A 416 -0.29 -4.00 24.63
N ARG A 417 0.09 -4.53 25.81
CA ARG A 417 1.06 -5.63 25.95
C ARG A 417 0.86 -6.41 27.24
N MET A 418 1.53 -7.55 27.36
CA MET A 418 1.70 -8.20 28.67
C MET A 418 2.59 -7.35 29.60
N GLY A 419 2.13 -7.22 30.85
CA GLY A 419 2.78 -6.55 31.97
C GLY A 419 2.25 -7.08 33.31
N LYS A 420 2.53 -6.36 34.39
CA LYS A 420 2.08 -6.72 35.75
C LYS A 420 0.77 -6.03 36.13
N LEU A 421 -0.18 -6.82 36.64
CA LEU A 421 -1.44 -6.33 37.19
C LEU A 421 -1.26 -5.86 38.64
N LEU A 422 -2.28 -5.21 39.21
CA LEU A 422 -2.23 -4.61 40.55
C LEU A 422 -1.96 -5.64 41.68
N ASP A 423 -2.34 -6.90 41.50
CA ASP A 423 -2.07 -8.01 42.42
C ASP A 423 -0.66 -8.62 42.26
N GLY A 424 0.11 -8.17 41.27
CA GLY A 424 1.45 -8.65 40.93
C GLY A 424 1.48 -9.84 39.96
N SER A 425 0.32 -10.33 39.49
CA SER A 425 0.23 -11.33 38.41
C SER A 425 0.56 -10.72 37.04
N GLU A 426 0.69 -11.55 36.00
CA GLU A 426 0.92 -11.08 34.63
C GLU A 426 -0.38 -11.06 33.82
N GLY A 427 -0.63 -9.97 33.08
CA GLY A 427 -1.81 -9.77 32.26
C GLY A 427 -1.67 -8.62 31.27
N LEU A 428 -2.73 -8.32 30.53
CA LEU A 428 -2.74 -7.24 29.55
C LEU A 428 -2.80 -5.87 30.23
N VAL A 429 -1.91 -4.98 29.79
CA VAL A 429 -1.82 -3.59 30.24
C VAL A 429 -1.62 -2.65 29.06
N ASP A 430 -2.19 -1.46 29.17
CA ASP A 430 -2.18 -0.43 28.14
C ASP A 430 -1.15 0.64 28.52
N VAL A 431 -0.22 0.97 27.62
CA VAL A 431 0.90 1.89 27.88
C VAL A 431 0.72 3.16 27.05
N ALA A 432 0.32 4.23 27.73
CA ALA A 432 0.04 5.54 27.12
C ALA A 432 1.31 6.39 27.00
N HIS A 433 1.46 7.07 25.86
CA HIS A 433 2.55 7.99 25.54
C HIS A 433 1.99 9.31 25.00
N VAL A 434 2.66 10.42 25.31
CA VAL A 434 2.35 11.76 24.80
C VAL A 434 3.58 12.34 24.07
N PRO A 435 3.43 13.38 23.22
CA PRO A 435 4.56 14.08 22.61
C PRO A 435 5.57 14.60 23.64
N TYR A 436 6.85 14.35 23.38
CA TYR A 436 7.97 14.86 24.16
C TYR A 436 8.63 16.02 23.42
N ALA A 437 8.50 17.24 23.95
CA ALA A 437 9.00 18.46 23.33
C ALA A 437 10.53 18.69 23.49
N GLY A 438 11.27 17.72 24.03
CA GLY A 438 12.72 17.78 24.14
C GLY A 438 13.43 17.09 22.98
N GLU A 439 14.61 17.57 22.62
CA GLU A 439 15.44 16.95 21.60
C GLU A 439 15.98 15.59 22.06
N LEU A 440 16.05 14.65 21.12
CA LEU A 440 16.66 13.33 21.25
C LEU A 440 17.40 13.05 19.95
N GLU A 441 18.55 12.37 20.00
CA GLU A 441 19.29 11.99 18.80
C GLU A 441 19.77 10.54 18.84
N PHE A 442 19.82 9.92 17.67
CA PHE A 442 20.25 8.54 17.53
C PHE A 442 21.74 8.41 17.91
N THR A 443 22.06 7.52 18.85
CA THR A 443 23.44 7.33 19.32
C THR A 443 24.28 6.46 18.38
N THR A 444 23.62 5.68 17.52
CA THR A 444 24.25 4.83 16.50
C THR A 444 24.07 5.42 15.10
N PRO A 445 25.08 5.31 14.21
CA PRO A 445 24.93 5.68 12.80
C PRO A 445 23.98 4.73 12.07
N LEU A 446 23.39 5.20 10.97
CA LEU A 446 22.60 4.36 10.08
C LEU A 446 23.53 3.39 9.33
N SER A 447 23.28 2.08 9.41
CA SER A 447 24.02 1.09 8.60
C SER A 447 23.73 1.27 7.11
N GLU A 448 24.76 1.41 6.29
CA GLU A 448 24.64 1.45 4.83
C GLU A 448 24.12 0.12 4.26
N LEU A 449 23.44 0.18 3.11
CA LEU A 449 22.93 -0.97 2.36
C LEU A 449 23.31 -0.76 0.88
N VAL A 450 24.33 -1.49 0.43
CA VAL A 450 25.07 -1.27 -0.83
C VAL A 450 25.29 -2.55 -1.64
N THR A 451 24.89 -3.72 -1.14
CA THR A 451 25.00 -4.98 -1.88
C THR A 451 23.89 -5.06 -2.94
N GLU A 452 24.25 -5.39 -4.18
CA GLU A 452 23.32 -5.56 -5.30
C GLU A 452 23.74 -6.75 -6.17
N THR A 453 22.74 -7.54 -6.59
CA THR A 453 22.88 -8.72 -7.47
C THR A 453 21.99 -8.61 -8.71
N GLY A 454 20.93 -7.81 -8.65
CA GLY A 454 19.98 -7.61 -9.73
C GLY A 454 19.14 -6.35 -9.52
N THR A 455 18.05 -6.20 -10.28
CA THR A 455 17.23 -4.99 -10.20
C THR A 455 16.39 -4.97 -8.92
N ILE A 456 16.50 -3.89 -8.16
CA ILE A 456 15.60 -3.55 -7.04
C ILE A 456 14.64 -2.49 -7.56
N ASP A 457 13.39 -2.89 -7.80
CA ASP A 457 12.32 -1.98 -8.22
C ASP A 457 12.02 -0.96 -7.11
N GLN A 458 11.87 0.30 -7.50
CA GLN A 458 11.56 1.45 -6.62
C GLN A 458 10.19 2.07 -6.94
N ASN A 459 9.48 1.54 -7.95
CA ASN A 459 8.19 2.07 -8.42
C ASN A 459 7.01 1.48 -7.64
N LEU A 460 7.21 0.35 -6.95
CA LEU A 460 6.23 -0.32 -6.10
C LEU A 460 6.79 -0.50 -4.69
N PRO A 461 5.97 -0.38 -3.62
CA PRO A 461 6.37 -0.76 -2.28
C PRO A 461 6.77 -2.23 -2.24
N GLY A 462 7.95 -2.55 -1.69
CA GLY A 462 8.46 -3.92 -1.71
C GLY A 462 7.60 -4.93 -0.95
N ARG A 463 6.73 -4.46 -0.04
CA ARG A 463 5.71 -5.29 0.61
C ARG A 463 4.79 -5.94 -0.43
N ASP A 464 4.43 -5.20 -1.48
CA ASP A 464 3.48 -5.59 -2.52
C ASP A 464 4.15 -6.50 -3.55
N ILE A 465 5.41 -6.21 -3.88
CA ILE A 465 6.24 -7.10 -4.71
C ILE A 465 6.37 -8.47 -4.04
N LEU A 466 6.60 -8.53 -2.72
CA LEU A 466 6.63 -9.81 -2.00
C LEU A 466 5.24 -10.46 -1.88
N ALA A 467 4.16 -9.70 -1.76
CA ALA A 467 2.80 -10.22 -1.60
C ALA A 467 2.11 -10.64 -2.91
N ASN A 468 2.59 -10.20 -4.09
CA ASN A 468 1.93 -10.49 -5.38
C ASN A 468 1.96 -11.97 -5.79
N THR A 469 2.82 -12.78 -5.16
CA THR A 469 2.93 -14.23 -5.42
C THR A 469 3.38 -14.99 -4.17
N LYS A 470 3.19 -16.31 -4.20
CA LYS A 470 3.97 -17.24 -3.36
C LYS A 470 5.39 -17.33 -3.92
N TRP A 471 6.37 -17.54 -3.07
CA TRP A 471 7.79 -17.61 -3.44
C TRP A 471 8.42 -18.94 -3.04
N GLN A 472 9.43 -19.36 -3.79
CA GLN A 472 10.32 -20.47 -3.45
C GLN A 472 11.77 -19.99 -3.44
N GLY A 473 12.54 -20.33 -2.40
CA GLY A 473 13.99 -20.17 -2.44
C GLY A 473 14.57 -21.13 -3.47
N THR A 474 15.33 -20.62 -4.45
CA THR A 474 15.84 -21.39 -5.59
C THR A 474 17.28 -21.85 -5.37
N VAL A 475 18.19 -20.92 -5.11
CA VAL A 475 19.65 -21.15 -5.02
C VAL A 475 20.29 -20.24 -3.97
N VAL A 476 21.41 -20.67 -3.41
CA VAL A 476 22.27 -19.87 -2.52
C VAL A 476 23.65 -19.71 -3.17
N TYR A 477 24.10 -18.48 -3.35
CA TYR A 477 25.43 -18.16 -3.90
C TYR A 477 26.35 -17.55 -2.83
N ASP A 478 27.64 -17.89 -2.89
CA ASP A 478 28.69 -17.18 -2.15
C ASP A 478 29.09 -15.86 -2.84
N GLU A 479 30.04 -15.11 -2.26
CA GLU A 479 30.55 -13.85 -2.84
C GLU A 479 31.28 -14.02 -4.18
N ASN A 480 31.62 -15.25 -4.59
CA ASN A 480 32.24 -15.57 -5.88
C ASN A 480 31.21 -16.00 -6.95
N GLY A 481 29.92 -16.10 -6.59
CA GLY A 481 28.88 -16.67 -7.45
C GLY A 481 28.91 -18.21 -7.51
N GLN A 482 29.58 -18.89 -6.59
CA GLN A 482 29.54 -20.34 -6.50
C GLN A 482 28.26 -20.80 -5.78
N ASP A 483 27.56 -21.77 -6.36
CA ASP A 483 26.41 -22.42 -5.71
C ASP A 483 26.86 -23.17 -4.45
N VAL A 484 26.30 -22.76 -3.31
CA VAL A 484 26.49 -23.34 -1.97
C VAL A 484 25.17 -23.83 -1.36
N SER A 485 24.11 -24.00 -2.17
CA SER A 485 22.76 -24.40 -1.76
C SER A 485 22.72 -25.67 -0.92
N VAL A 486 23.58 -26.65 -1.22
CA VAL A 486 23.68 -27.92 -0.48
C VAL A 486 24.09 -27.72 0.99
N TYR A 487 24.82 -26.65 1.31
CA TYR A 487 25.25 -26.31 2.68
C TYR A 487 24.28 -25.35 3.39
N ASN A 488 23.30 -24.80 2.65
CA ASN A 488 22.39 -23.74 3.08
C ASN A 488 20.90 -24.08 2.85
N SER A 489 20.59 -25.37 2.68
CA SER A 489 19.26 -25.86 2.28
C SER A 489 18.13 -25.45 3.21
N SER A 490 18.41 -25.17 4.48
CA SER A 490 17.45 -24.65 5.45
C SER A 490 16.92 -23.24 5.12
N PHE A 491 17.58 -22.50 4.24
CA PHE A 491 17.10 -21.21 3.71
C PHE A 491 16.15 -21.38 2.51
N LEU A 492 16.21 -22.52 1.80
CA LEU A 492 15.46 -22.76 0.56
C LEU A 492 14.06 -23.33 0.82
N GLY A 493 13.26 -22.59 1.58
CA GLY A 493 11.85 -22.90 1.85
C GLY A 493 10.89 -22.37 0.78
N LEU A 494 9.60 -22.46 1.08
CA LEU A 494 8.54 -21.69 0.41
C LEU A 494 8.10 -20.55 1.34
N ALA A 495 7.63 -19.44 0.77
CA ALA A 495 7.17 -18.28 1.53
C ALA A 495 5.87 -17.71 0.97
N ARG A 496 4.99 -17.27 1.88
CA ARG A 496 3.84 -16.42 1.57
C ARG A 496 3.94 -15.12 2.37
N TYR A 497 3.52 -14.03 1.74
CA TYR A 497 3.48 -12.69 2.30
C TYR A 497 2.10 -12.08 2.03
N GLU A 498 1.68 -11.12 2.85
CA GLU A 498 0.44 -10.36 2.69
C GLU A 498 0.66 -8.90 3.08
N ALA A 499 0.45 -7.99 2.14
CA ALA A 499 0.77 -6.57 2.30
C ALA A 499 -0.11 -5.86 3.34
N THR A 500 -1.42 -6.14 3.36
CA THR A 500 -2.41 -5.37 4.14
C THR A 500 -2.31 -5.56 5.66
N SER A 501 -1.91 -6.74 6.11
CA SER A 501 -1.68 -7.05 7.54
C SER A 501 -0.20 -7.25 7.87
N ASN A 502 0.70 -7.08 6.88
CA ASN A 502 2.12 -7.40 6.98
C ASN A 502 2.41 -8.85 7.40
N ARG A 503 1.51 -9.82 7.20
CA ARG A 503 1.75 -11.22 7.58
C ARG A 503 2.73 -11.95 6.67
N TYR A 504 3.58 -12.79 7.23
CA TYR A 504 4.35 -13.80 6.50
C TYR A 504 4.26 -15.18 7.17
N GLU A 505 4.46 -16.23 6.37
CA GLU A 505 4.67 -17.60 6.84
C GLU A 505 5.62 -18.37 5.91
N PHE A 506 6.51 -19.17 6.48
CA PHE A 506 7.42 -20.03 5.74
C PHE A 506 7.03 -21.51 5.86
N PHE A 507 7.08 -22.20 4.73
CA PHE A 507 6.67 -23.59 4.58
C PHE A 507 7.85 -24.45 4.08
N ASP A 508 7.79 -25.75 4.35
CA ASP A 508 8.75 -26.71 3.84
C ASP A 508 8.58 -26.93 2.33
N LYS A 509 9.71 -27.02 1.61
CA LYS A 509 9.73 -27.09 0.14
C LYS A 509 9.35 -28.46 -0.41
N ALA A 510 9.48 -29.53 0.36
CA ALA A 510 9.12 -30.89 -0.07
C ALA A 510 7.66 -31.26 0.25
N THR A 511 7.08 -30.71 1.31
CA THR A 511 5.78 -31.13 1.86
C THR A 511 4.71 -30.05 1.89
N GLY A 512 5.08 -28.78 1.66
CA GLY A 512 4.17 -27.63 1.75
C GLY A 512 3.69 -27.32 3.16
N GLN A 513 4.19 -28.03 4.18
CA GLN A 513 3.74 -27.89 5.56
C GLN A 513 4.38 -26.66 6.23
N PRO A 514 3.68 -26.00 7.17
CA PRO A 514 4.23 -24.88 7.94
C PRO A 514 5.52 -25.26 8.68
N ARG A 515 6.52 -24.38 8.66
CA ARG A 515 7.76 -24.57 9.44
C ARG A 515 7.65 -24.13 10.90
N GLY A 516 6.48 -23.61 11.30
CA GLY A 516 6.32 -22.88 12.56
C GLY A 516 6.97 -21.49 12.56
N ASP A 517 7.48 -21.02 11.41
CA ASP A 517 8.08 -19.70 11.25
C ASP A 517 7.10 -18.76 10.54
N PHE A 518 6.44 -17.92 11.34
CA PHE A 518 5.36 -17.04 10.92
C PHE A 518 5.28 -15.79 11.80
N GLY A 519 4.74 -14.70 11.27
CA GLY A 519 4.56 -13.46 12.00
C GLY A 519 4.46 -12.26 11.07
N TYR A 520 5.14 -11.15 11.41
CA TYR A 520 5.03 -9.90 10.65
C TYR A 520 6.32 -9.55 9.92
N TYR A 521 6.23 -9.07 8.68
CA TYR A 521 7.35 -8.62 7.86
C TYR A 521 7.11 -7.21 7.34
N ASP A 522 8.16 -6.52 6.90
CA ASP A 522 8.02 -5.39 5.98
C ASP A 522 9.26 -5.29 5.07
N VAL A 523 9.13 -4.54 3.99
CA VAL A 523 10.22 -4.14 3.10
C VAL A 523 10.41 -2.63 3.21
N LEU A 524 11.59 -2.25 3.69
CA LEU A 524 11.90 -0.97 4.30
C LEU A 524 13.07 -0.29 3.59
N ARG A 525 13.29 1.00 3.90
CA ARG A 525 14.44 1.80 3.44
C ARG A 525 14.66 1.75 1.91
N GLY A 526 13.69 2.19 1.12
CA GLY A 526 13.80 2.21 -0.35
C GLY A 526 14.02 0.81 -0.93
N ASN A 527 13.22 -0.16 -0.49
CA ASN A 527 13.28 -1.57 -0.88
C ASN A 527 14.64 -2.28 -0.66
N LYS A 528 15.60 -1.69 0.08
CA LYS A 528 16.91 -2.30 0.40
C LYS A 528 16.90 -3.23 1.61
N LEU A 529 15.83 -3.31 2.41
CA LEU A 529 15.82 -4.09 3.65
C LEU A 529 14.51 -4.88 3.86
N ARG A 530 14.57 -6.21 3.89
CA ARG A 530 13.44 -7.04 4.37
C ARG A 530 13.61 -7.31 5.86
N ALA A 531 12.72 -6.76 6.69
CA ALA A 531 12.67 -7.01 8.13
C ALA A 531 11.51 -7.97 8.46
N HIS A 532 11.68 -8.87 9.43
CA HIS A 532 10.60 -9.75 9.89
C HIS A 532 10.75 -10.21 11.34
N VAL A 533 9.63 -10.50 12.00
CA VAL A 533 9.53 -11.04 13.36
C VAL A 533 8.69 -12.33 13.38
N SER A 534 9.29 -13.40 13.88
CA SER A 534 8.66 -14.72 14.03
C SER A 534 8.02 -14.85 15.41
N LEU A 535 6.70 -15.04 15.43
CA LEU A 535 5.93 -15.34 16.63
C LEU A 535 6.07 -16.82 17.03
N GLY A 536 6.07 -17.73 16.04
CA GLY A 536 6.19 -19.17 16.29
C GLY A 536 7.59 -19.59 16.72
N MET A 537 8.64 -19.04 16.10
CA MET A 537 10.04 -19.36 16.46
C MET A 537 10.70 -18.34 17.40
N ASN A 538 10.00 -17.27 17.81
CA ASN A 538 10.48 -16.26 18.77
C ASN A 538 11.85 -15.65 18.43
N TYR A 539 12.01 -15.20 17.19
CA TYR A 539 13.18 -14.46 16.72
C TYR A 539 12.77 -13.32 15.78
N ALA A 540 13.72 -12.44 15.43
CA ALA A 540 13.55 -11.49 14.34
C ALA A 540 14.82 -11.42 13.49
N ALA A 541 14.65 -10.95 12.25
CA ALA A 541 15.73 -10.75 11.31
C ALA A 541 15.53 -9.47 10.48
N ALA A 542 16.63 -8.93 9.98
CA ALA A 542 16.61 -7.90 8.95
C ALA A 542 17.72 -8.25 7.95
N PHE A 543 17.33 -8.50 6.69
CA PHE A 543 18.24 -8.87 5.63
C PHE A 543 18.28 -7.79 4.55
N GLU A 544 19.48 -7.45 4.11
CA GLU A 544 19.69 -6.58 2.96
C GLU A 544 19.14 -7.25 1.70
N LEU A 545 18.24 -6.56 0.99
CA LEU A 545 17.77 -6.96 -0.32
C LEU A 545 18.78 -6.50 -1.37
N THR A 546 19.25 -7.46 -2.16
CA THR A 546 20.22 -7.27 -3.24
C THR A 546 19.56 -7.31 -4.62
N GLU A 547 18.31 -7.77 -4.67
CA GLU A 547 17.41 -7.77 -5.83
C GLU A 547 15.96 -7.83 -5.34
N LEU A 548 15.04 -7.13 -5.99
CA LEU A 548 13.60 -7.21 -5.72
C LEU A 548 12.80 -6.75 -6.94
N ASN A 549 12.12 -7.69 -7.59
CA ASN A 549 11.23 -7.43 -8.72
C ASN A 549 10.22 -8.60 -8.86
N ASN A 550 9.26 -8.48 -9.79
CA ASN A 550 8.18 -9.47 -9.94
C ASN A 550 8.65 -10.86 -10.46
N GLN A 551 9.91 -11.02 -10.85
CA GLN A 551 10.48 -12.30 -11.28
C GLN A 551 11.40 -12.92 -10.23
N ARG A 552 12.01 -12.10 -9.36
CA ARG A 552 13.00 -12.53 -8.39
C ARG A 552 13.11 -11.58 -7.20
N PHE A 553 13.32 -12.13 -6.00
CA PHE A 553 13.94 -11.38 -4.91
C PHE A 553 15.14 -12.12 -4.35
N THR A 554 16.15 -11.37 -3.95
CA THR A 554 17.41 -11.92 -3.42
C THR A 554 17.80 -11.11 -2.19
N TYR A 555 18.12 -11.78 -1.08
CA TYR A 555 18.66 -11.14 0.12
C TYR A 555 20.03 -11.69 0.49
N SER A 556 20.83 -10.89 1.20
CA SER A 556 22.10 -11.32 1.77
C SER A 556 22.04 -11.59 3.27
N ARG A 557 22.79 -12.60 3.72
CA ARG A 557 22.95 -13.01 5.13
C ARG A 557 24.23 -13.81 5.33
N MET A 558 24.54 -14.17 6.57
CA MET A 558 25.51 -15.23 6.84
C MET A 558 24.92 -16.62 6.54
N GLY A 559 25.73 -17.47 5.93
CA GLY A 559 25.50 -18.87 5.58
C GLY A 559 26.79 -19.68 5.65
N LYS A 560 26.79 -20.90 5.08
CA LYS A 560 27.92 -21.84 5.16
C LYS A 560 28.56 -22.14 3.81
N ASN A 561 29.87 -22.31 3.79
CA ASN A 561 30.61 -22.86 2.63
C ASN A 561 30.76 -24.40 2.72
N ALA A 562 31.48 -25.00 1.76
CA ALA A 562 31.72 -26.44 1.72
C ALA A 562 32.57 -27.00 2.88
N GLN A 563 33.25 -26.12 3.60
CA GLN A 563 34.11 -26.40 4.76
C GLN A 563 33.34 -26.24 6.08
N GLY A 564 32.11 -25.72 6.05
CA GLY A 564 31.29 -25.42 7.23
C GLY A 564 31.63 -24.08 7.91
N GLU A 565 32.45 -23.26 7.27
CA GLU A 565 32.83 -21.91 7.73
C GLU A 565 31.70 -20.92 7.46
N ASP A 566 31.55 -19.90 8.31
CA ASP A 566 30.55 -18.85 8.15
C ASP A 566 31.00 -17.82 7.13
N ILE A 567 30.25 -17.71 6.03
CA ILE A 567 30.49 -16.79 4.91
C ILE A 567 29.28 -15.90 4.64
N LYS A 568 29.48 -14.74 4.00
CA LYS A 568 28.37 -14.00 3.41
C LYS A 568 27.84 -14.77 2.20
N VAL A 569 26.52 -14.89 2.11
CA VAL A 569 25.81 -15.51 0.99
C VAL A 569 24.68 -14.61 0.50
N THR A 570 24.17 -14.91 -0.69
CA THR A 570 22.90 -14.39 -1.22
C THR A 570 21.94 -15.55 -1.46
N VAL A 571 20.65 -15.35 -1.18
CA VAL A 571 19.61 -16.39 -1.31
C VAL A 571 18.54 -15.91 -2.29
N GLU A 572 18.55 -16.47 -3.49
CA GLU A 572 17.58 -16.14 -4.54
C GLU A 572 16.23 -16.81 -4.28
N HIS A 573 15.16 -16.12 -4.63
CA HIS A 573 13.79 -16.61 -4.58
C HIS A 573 13.05 -16.23 -5.87
N GLU A 574 12.24 -17.15 -6.39
CA GLU A 574 11.43 -16.97 -7.60
C GLU A 574 9.95 -17.33 -7.33
N PRO A 575 8.99 -16.85 -8.15
CA PRO A 575 7.58 -17.18 -8.03
C PRO A 575 7.32 -18.70 -8.02
N TYR A 576 6.64 -19.19 -6.98
CA TYR A 576 6.35 -20.60 -6.78
C TYR A 576 5.25 -21.10 -7.72
N GLN A 577 5.58 -22.08 -8.56
CA GLN A 577 4.70 -22.66 -9.59
C GLN A 577 4.14 -24.05 -9.22
N GLY A 578 4.19 -24.45 -7.95
CA GLY A 578 3.73 -25.77 -7.49
C GLY A 578 2.31 -25.75 -6.91
N GLU A 579 1.81 -26.95 -6.60
CA GLU A 579 0.39 -27.17 -6.26
C GLU A 579 0.01 -26.84 -4.80
N PHE A 580 0.97 -26.48 -3.92
CA PHE A 580 0.65 -26.26 -2.51
C PHE A 580 -0.16 -24.98 -2.27
N ALA A 581 -1.21 -25.09 -1.44
CA ALA A 581 -2.09 -23.99 -1.08
C ALA A 581 -1.38 -22.90 -0.25
N LEU A 582 -0.42 -23.30 0.62
CA LEU A 582 0.40 -22.41 1.46
C LEU A 582 -0.46 -21.36 2.20
N ASP A 583 -1.55 -21.77 2.83
CA ASP A 583 -2.43 -20.85 3.58
C ASP A 583 -1.90 -20.55 4.98
N PHE A 584 -2.17 -19.34 5.47
CA PHE A 584 -1.71 -18.89 6.78
C PHE A 584 -2.37 -19.68 7.91
N ASN A 585 -1.57 -20.14 8.86
CA ASN A 585 -2.02 -20.92 10.03
C ASN A 585 -2.09 -20.07 11.30
N PHE A 586 -1.86 -18.76 11.18
CA PHE A 586 -1.97 -17.76 12.24
C PHE A 586 -2.73 -16.52 11.75
N GLY A 587 -3.35 -15.80 12.68
CA GLY A 587 -4.11 -14.58 12.36
C GLY A 587 -5.31 -14.82 11.43
N GLN A 588 -5.77 -16.07 11.28
CA GLN A 588 -7.08 -16.34 10.72
C GLN A 588 -8.16 -15.71 11.63
N PRO A 589 -9.29 -15.24 11.08
CA PRO A 589 -10.45 -14.94 11.91
C PRO A 589 -10.77 -16.15 12.77
N ILE A 590 -11.03 -15.94 14.07
CA ILE A 590 -11.58 -17.00 14.92
C ILE A 590 -12.89 -17.42 14.24
N PRO A 591 -13.07 -18.69 13.85
CA PRO A 591 -14.36 -19.15 13.36
C PRO A 591 -15.36 -18.90 14.48
N VAL A 592 -16.34 -18.02 14.24
CA VAL A 592 -17.44 -17.83 15.18
C VAL A 592 -18.06 -19.21 15.37
N PRO A 593 -18.01 -19.80 16.58
CA PRO A 593 -18.55 -21.13 16.76
C PRO A 593 -20.04 -21.06 16.41
N GLU A 594 -20.47 -21.91 15.48
CA GLU A 594 -21.89 -22.04 15.16
C GLU A 594 -22.65 -22.25 16.46
N VAL A 595 -23.44 -21.25 16.85
CA VAL A 595 -24.33 -21.38 18.01
C VAL A 595 -25.30 -22.48 17.62
N PRO A 596 -25.26 -23.66 18.27
CA PRO A 596 -26.07 -24.79 17.83
C PRO A 596 -27.54 -24.37 17.93
N GLU A 597 -28.28 -24.48 16.83
CA GLU A 597 -29.69 -24.05 16.76
C GLU A 597 -30.47 -24.68 17.92
N VAL A 598 -30.86 -23.84 18.88
CA VAL A 598 -31.66 -24.27 20.03
C VAL A 598 -33.05 -24.59 19.49
N PRO A 599 -33.52 -25.86 19.53
CA PRO A 599 -34.80 -26.21 18.93
C PRO A 599 -35.94 -25.44 19.61
N GLU A 600 -36.81 -24.82 18.81
CA GLU A 600 -37.96 -24.06 19.31
C GLU A 600 -38.84 -24.93 20.21
N THR A 601 -38.72 -24.74 21.52
CA THR A 601 -39.51 -25.47 22.51
C THR A 601 -40.75 -24.65 22.86
N ILE A 602 -41.89 -25.18 22.40
CA ILE A 602 -43.22 -24.55 22.49
C ILE A 602 -43.54 -24.15 23.94
N LEU A 603 -43.84 -22.87 24.16
CA LEU A 603 -44.28 -22.34 25.46
C LEU A 603 -45.81 -22.48 25.66
N PRO A 604 -46.27 -23.28 26.65
CA PRO A 604 -47.57 -23.09 27.29
C PRO A 604 -47.50 -21.95 28.36
N PRO A 605 -48.65 -21.45 28.86
CA PRO A 605 -48.75 -20.04 29.25
C PRO A 605 -48.42 -19.69 30.71
N THR A 606 -48.39 -18.37 30.93
CA THR A 606 -48.12 -17.64 32.17
C THR A 606 -49.06 -17.98 33.35
N GLU A 607 -48.48 -18.17 34.54
CA GLU A 607 -49.14 -17.87 35.81
C GLU A 607 -48.22 -17.03 36.70
N THR A 608 -48.80 -16.27 37.63
CA THR A 608 -48.08 -15.46 38.64
C THR A 608 -48.78 -15.68 39.98
N PRO A 609 -48.03 -15.91 41.08
CA PRO A 609 -48.33 -15.14 42.28
C PRO A 609 -47.12 -14.79 43.19
N GLU A 610 -47.12 -13.53 43.62
CA GLU A 610 -46.88 -12.99 44.97
C GLU A 610 -45.74 -13.45 45.92
N THR A 611 -45.44 -12.54 46.86
CA THR A 611 -44.30 -12.51 47.79
C THR A 611 -44.53 -13.20 49.14
N THR A 612 -43.47 -13.73 49.76
CA THR A 612 -43.29 -13.74 51.25
C THR A 612 -41.80 -13.67 51.64
N VAL A 613 -41.49 -13.27 52.88
CA VAL A 613 -40.14 -13.11 53.47
C VAL A 613 -40.13 -13.55 54.95
N PRO A 614 -39.06 -14.21 55.41
CA PRO A 614 -38.42 -13.91 56.72
C PRO A 614 -36.88 -13.73 56.56
N GLU A 615 -36.19 -12.77 57.20
CA GLU A 615 -35.75 -12.74 58.62
C GLU A 615 -34.82 -13.91 59.04
N THR A 616 -33.64 -13.75 59.67
CA THR A 616 -32.72 -12.62 59.99
C THR A 616 -31.25 -13.19 59.97
N GLN A 617 -30.12 -12.68 60.51
CA GLN A 617 -29.74 -11.63 61.48
C GLN A 617 -28.22 -11.29 61.38
N LEU A 618 -27.67 -10.46 62.29
CA LEU A 618 -26.23 -10.17 62.45
C LEU A 618 -25.80 -10.33 63.92
N PRO A 619 -24.48 -10.51 64.21
CA PRO A 619 -23.79 -9.50 65.02
C PRO A 619 -22.34 -9.18 64.57
N LYS A 620 -21.64 -8.31 65.33
CA LYS A 620 -20.41 -7.59 64.96
C LYS A 620 -19.11 -8.12 65.60
N VAL A 621 -18.03 -8.01 64.83
CA VAL A 621 -16.70 -7.39 65.12
C VAL A 621 -16.12 -7.46 66.54
N GLU A 622 -14.85 -7.88 66.62
CA GLU A 622 -13.88 -7.32 67.57
C GLU A 622 -12.47 -7.16 66.92
N GLN A 623 -11.61 -6.30 67.46
CA GLN A 623 -10.27 -5.98 66.92
C GLN A 623 -9.16 -6.66 67.71
N LEU A 624 -7.99 -6.86 67.09
CA LEU A 624 -6.70 -7.00 67.80
C LEU A 624 -5.56 -6.30 67.03
N THR A 625 -4.46 -6.00 67.73
CA THR A 625 -3.52 -4.92 67.40
C THR A 625 -2.11 -5.37 67.04
N ASN A 626 -1.36 -4.47 66.38
CA ASN A 626 0.08 -4.62 66.10
C ASN A 626 0.95 -4.68 67.38
N ASP A 627 2.03 -5.47 67.35
CA ASP A 627 3.32 -5.14 67.98
C ASP A 627 4.48 -5.86 67.24
N PRO A 628 5.70 -5.28 67.07
CA PRO A 628 6.73 -5.86 66.21
C PRO A 628 7.96 -6.42 66.95
N LYS A 629 8.33 -7.69 66.68
CA LYS A 629 9.70 -8.28 66.69
C LYS A 629 9.68 -9.79 66.44
N GLN A 630 10.27 -10.28 65.35
CA GLN A 630 11.24 -11.41 65.34
C GLN A 630 11.74 -11.77 63.93
N LYS A 631 12.99 -12.25 63.88
CA LYS A 631 13.73 -12.90 62.76
C LYS A 631 14.99 -13.55 63.39
N PRO A 632 15.68 -14.54 62.79
CA PRO A 632 15.37 -15.36 61.60
C PRO A 632 15.40 -16.88 61.93
N ALA A 633 15.76 -17.72 60.94
CA ALA A 633 15.99 -19.19 60.99
C ALA A 633 14.72 -20.08 60.89
N THR A 634 14.68 -21.23 60.18
CA THR A 634 15.69 -21.88 59.28
C THR A 634 15.02 -22.92 58.35
N ASP A 635 15.61 -23.09 57.16
CA ASP A 635 15.78 -24.30 56.32
C ASP A 635 14.62 -25.21 55.83
N ALA A 636 14.88 -25.77 54.63
CA ALA A 636 14.27 -26.95 53.97
C ALA A 636 12.80 -26.86 53.52
N ALA A 637 12.37 -27.37 52.35
CA ALA A 637 13.03 -27.88 51.12
C ALA A 637 11.92 -27.93 50.00
N ILE A 638 12.02 -28.52 48.79
CA ILE A 638 12.99 -29.36 48.06
C ILE A 638 13.02 -28.88 46.58
N PHE A 639 14.17 -28.94 45.90
CA PHE A 639 14.25 -28.97 44.43
C PHE A 639 15.01 -30.22 43.96
N PRO A 640 14.48 -31.02 43.00
CA PRO A 640 15.27 -31.97 42.24
C PRO A 640 15.88 -31.29 41.00
N LYS A 641 17.16 -31.55 40.69
CA LYS A 641 17.83 -31.11 39.45
C LYS A 641 18.79 -32.19 38.94
N LEU A 642 18.49 -32.74 37.78
CA LEU A 642 19.29 -33.66 36.97
C LEU A 642 18.89 -33.43 35.49
N GLU A 643 19.77 -33.56 34.48
CA GLU A 643 21.24 -33.62 34.48
C GLU A 643 21.74 -33.38 33.04
N SER A 644 23.00 -32.98 32.86
CA SER A 644 23.73 -33.12 31.59
C SER A 644 25.24 -33.07 31.85
N GLY A 645 25.92 -34.22 31.79
CA GLY A 645 27.33 -34.35 32.15
C GLY A 645 28.32 -33.96 31.04
N SER A 646 29.55 -33.65 31.44
CA SER A 646 30.75 -33.59 30.57
C SER A 646 31.49 -34.94 30.58
N THR A 647 32.31 -35.19 29.55
CA THR A 647 33.41 -36.15 29.62
C THR A 647 34.66 -35.57 28.94
N ASP A 648 35.71 -35.29 29.73
CA ASP A 648 37.00 -34.79 29.26
C ASP A 648 37.99 -35.91 28.86
N ALA A 649 38.90 -35.59 27.93
CA ALA A 649 40.29 -36.08 27.88
C ALA A 649 41.04 -35.30 26.75
N SER A 650 41.80 -34.22 27.00
CA SER A 650 43.06 -34.07 27.75
C SER A 650 44.32 -34.56 27.01
N ASP A 651 45.19 -33.62 26.60
CA ASP A 651 46.60 -33.66 27.03
C ASP A 651 47.31 -32.27 26.92
N PHE A 652 48.44 -32.13 27.63
CA PHE A 652 49.25 -30.89 27.84
C PHE A 652 50.57 -30.95 26.99
N PRO A 653 51.52 -29.97 26.96
CA PRO A 653 51.79 -28.94 27.99
C PRO A 653 52.21 -27.49 27.59
N GLN A 654 52.04 -26.64 28.62
CA GLN A 654 52.62 -25.34 28.98
C GLN A 654 53.88 -24.78 28.26
N THR A 655 53.85 -23.47 27.99
CA THR A 655 54.75 -22.40 28.52
C THR A 655 54.26 -21.03 27.98
N GLY A 656 54.62 -19.85 28.49
CA GLY A 656 55.44 -19.43 29.63
C GLY A 656 55.37 -17.89 29.79
N GLU A 657 55.70 -17.34 30.97
CA GLU A 657 55.45 -15.93 31.34
C GLU A 657 56.21 -14.82 30.56
N LYS A 658 55.52 -13.68 30.35
CA LYS A 658 55.92 -12.28 30.64
C LYS A 658 56.82 -11.39 29.73
N ASP A 659 56.58 -10.10 29.96
CA ASP A 659 57.46 -8.92 29.98
C ASP A 659 58.11 -8.33 28.70
N SER A 660 57.38 -7.34 28.15
CA SER A 660 57.83 -5.94 28.03
C SER A 660 58.67 -5.45 26.83
N ASN A 661 58.54 -4.12 26.62
CA ASN A 661 59.40 -3.18 25.90
C ASN A 661 59.37 -3.08 24.36
N LEU A 662 59.24 -1.82 23.93
CA LEU A 662 59.48 -1.27 22.59
C LEU A 662 60.99 -1.37 22.23
N PRO A 663 61.39 -1.36 20.94
CA PRO A 663 61.85 -0.08 20.38
C PRO A 663 61.75 0.13 18.83
N ILE A 664 61.32 1.34 18.43
CA ILE A 664 62.03 2.28 17.54
C ILE A 664 62.61 1.77 16.17
N LEU A 665 61.85 2.02 15.08
CA LEU A 665 62.19 2.92 13.94
C LEU A 665 62.97 2.45 12.67
N LEU A 666 62.49 2.99 11.52
CA LEU A 666 63.16 3.37 10.24
C LEU A 666 63.40 2.38 9.05
N GLY A 667 62.96 2.85 7.86
CA GLY A 667 63.50 2.50 6.53
C GLY A 667 62.63 1.58 5.66
N PHE A 668 62.49 1.76 4.33
CA PHE A 668 62.86 2.86 3.42
C PHE A 668 61.95 2.80 2.17
N ILE A 669 61.75 3.92 1.43
CA ILE A 669 60.92 3.97 0.20
C ILE A 669 61.75 4.32 -1.03
N SER A 670 61.74 3.43 -2.02
CA SER A 670 62.20 3.60 -3.41
C SER A 670 61.93 2.30 -4.20
N THR A 671 61.58 2.23 -5.48
CA THR A 671 61.25 3.23 -6.53
C THR A 671 60.73 2.46 -7.75
N LEU A 672 59.74 2.96 -8.50
CA LEU A 672 59.85 3.10 -9.96
C LEU A 672 58.78 4.02 -10.55
N LEU A 673 59.09 4.62 -11.70
CA LEU A 673 58.22 5.49 -12.49
C LEU A 673 58.54 5.24 -13.97
N GLY A 674 57.54 5.11 -14.84
CA GLY A 674 57.74 4.74 -16.25
C GLY A 674 56.65 5.28 -17.17
N THR A 675 56.90 6.43 -17.79
CA THR A 675 55.91 7.19 -18.59
C THR A 675 56.22 7.22 -20.08
N ILE A 676 55.18 7.08 -20.90
CA ILE A 676 55.06 7.61 -22.28
C ILE A 676 53.62 8.19 -22.31
N GLY A 677 53.31 9.41 -22.74
CA GLY A 677 53.73 10.15 -23.93
C GLY A 677 52.59 10.05 -24.97
N PHE A 678 52.07 11.10 -25.62
CA PHE A 678 52.58 12.46 -25.87
C PHE A 678 51.39 13.44 -26.05
N ALA A 679 51.62 14.76 -26.00
CA ALA A 679 50.56 15.78 -26.17
C ALA A 679 50.82 16.72 -27.36
N TYR A 680 49.78 17.30 -27.97
CA TYR A 680 49.94 18.40 -28.95
C TYR A 680 48.82 19.47 -28.93
N ARG A 681 49.27 20.71 -28.72
CA ARG A 681 48.63 22.04 -28.90
C ARG A 681 47.44 22.10 -29.88
N LYS A 682 46.43 22.97 -29.65
CA LYS A 682 46.54 24.44 -29.88
C LYS A 682 45.33 25.26 -29.37
N PHE A 683 45.63 26.48 -28.89
CA PHE A 683 44.91 27.78 -29.01
C PHE A 683 43.37 27.84 -28.78
N ARG A 684 42.84 28.87 -28.11
CA ARG A 684 43.43 30.18 -27.72
C ARG A 684 42.89 30.66 -26.38
#